data_AF-C5BRB4-F1
#
_entry.id   AF-C5BRB4-F1
#
_cell.length_a   1.000
_cell.length_b   1.000
_cell.length_c   1.000
_cell.angle_alpha   90.00
_cell.angle_beta   90.00
_cell.angle_gamma   90.00
#
_symmetry.space_group_name_H-M   'P 1'
#
loop_
_entity.id
_entity.type
_entity.pdbx_description
1 polymer ?
#
loop_
_entity_poly.entity_id
_entity_poly.type
_entity_poly.pdbx_seq_one_letter_code
_entity_poly.pdbx_strand_id
1 'polypeptide(L)'
;MKRLGLAIALAGGCASAHANLLLTAVFDGPLSGGVPKGVELYVLDDIADLSSYGLGSANNGGGSDGEEFSFPPISVSAGTYLYVASENDGFTAFFGFAPDFTSSAMSINGDDAIELFHNGTLFDLFGDPNADGTGTAWDYMDGWAYRATGSAPSAIFTTAQWSFSQPNALDGETVNNAETLIPIGSFADGGTGCGDCSNEPVAAFISAIQGTPDTQTSNSFGETDVSPMLDTRVVVEAVVVGDFQDNDSDPKRNLSGFYIQEETADEDGDPASSEGVFVFDPDTTADVNVGDRVKVVATVDQYFGETQLSSVESIEVVAQNQLGSITAASVSLLSSDAVTLSGADRYQADLEAYEGMLVTLAEPVQIIEQFQLDRFNEIRVTAGDRPAQFSQLHTPDPAAYDAWLQRTAARGIVYDDGLNEQNAAIDMLAGFSPYAEATAPRMGDTAYGLTGVMDYKWAGNGSSQSTWRVRAHTDDANTFVATNPRPAAAPQVDGDLRVTSFNVLNLFKTLDNGASTALGHDPRGANNAEELTRQLQKTVNAIVSLDADVLGLVELENEFDPVNDGSTAIEMLVNALNSRLGSNTFAYVYPGSRFVGSDAIAVGVIYKPAVVAIADGSAPAILDDTVAATLPIFADHDFVNEPLFDGPSTNRASLAVTFTHISGGDNFTVVVNHLKSKGSGDGLASDDPNADHTDGAGAWNQRRLDGARAVDAWLQTAPTGIADNDAIIMGDLNAYAAEAPLTFLLSNGYSNVESAESYSYVFDGQVGTLDYVLLSDSLYSKFEQAEIWHVNSDEADALDYNTDYGRSLTYYDGSTATRNSDHDPVLVGLRMDSAPVADPESLKLAFDAWIADGTLSGAGENPLAEIDRVGYFSRLLAHIVDLNSEGRLNQACNKLAEADNRTDGMDTPRDTLEGVNVAALNTMINEVITGLSCN
;
A
#
# COMPACT_ATOMS: atom_id res chain seq x y z
N MET A 1 6.80 46.62 -32.42
CA MET A 1 6.70 47.38 -33.70
C MET A 1 8.07 47.52 -34.38
N LYS A 2 8.41 46.61 -35.31
CA LYS A 2 9.32 46.83 -36.46
C LYS A 2 9.18 45.63 -37.44
N ARG A 3 8.29 45.83 -38.42
CA ARG A 3 8.22 45.28 -39.79
C ARG A 3 8.86 43.91 -40.05
N LEU A 4 7.99 42.89 -40.03
CA LEU A 4 8.16 41.62 -40.72
C LEU A 4 7.91 41.82 -42.22
N GLY A 5 8.71 41.15 -43.05
CA GLY A 5 8.50 41.15 -44.49
C GLY A 5 9.57 40.33 -45.19
N LEU A 6 9.29 39.04 -45.41
CA LEU A 6 9.71 38.37 -46.62
C LEU A 6 8.79 37.19 -46.92
N ALA A 7 8.32 37.18 -48.17
CA ALA A 7 7.31 36.29 -48.71
C ALA A 7 7.85 34.87 -48.93
N ILE A 8 7.02 33.87 -48.58
CA ILE A 8 7.11 32.52 -49.14
C ILE A 8 6.10 32.44 -50.29
N ALA A 9 6.62 32.16 -51.48
CA ALA A 9 5.83 31.75 -52.63
C ALA A 9 5.96 30.24 -52.79
N LEU A 10 4.92 29.51 -52.41
CA LEU A 10 4.64 28.18 -52.95
C LEU A 10 3.24 28.21 -53.56
N ALA A 11 3.19 28.52 -54.85
CA ALA A 11 2.04 28.22 -55.69
C ALA A 11 2.12 26.74 -56.07
N GLY A 12 1.49 25.89 -55.27
CA GLY A 12 1.15 24.51 -55.59
C GLY A 12 -0.33 24.33 -55.33
N GLY A 13 -1.17 24.59 -56.34
CA GLY A 13 -2.60 24.37 -56.23
C GLY A 13 -2.88 22.88 -56.08
N CYS A 14 -3.18 22.45 -54.85
CA CYS A 14 -3.92 21.24 -54.60
C CYS A 14 -5.40 21.62 -54.70
N ALA A 15 -6.04 21.30 -55.82
CA ALA A 15 -7.49 21.28 -55.87
C ALA A 15 -7.94 20.07 -55.05
N SER A 16 -8.14 20.27 -53.74
CA SER A 16 -8.99 19.38 -52.96
C SER A 16 -10.39 19.44 -53.60
N ALA A 17 -10.92 18.29 -53.99
CA ALA A 17 -12.29 18.20 -54.47
C ALA A 17 -13.21 18.49 -53.28
N HIS A 18 -13.69 19.73 -53.17
CA HIS A 18 -14.76 20.07 -52.24
C HIS A 18 -15.96 19.17 -52.55
N ALA A 19 -16.42 18.42 -51.55
CA ALA A 19 -17.63 17.62 -51.65
C ALA A 19 -18.82 18.50 -51.26
N ASN A 20 -19.79 18.60 -52.15
CA ASN A 20 -20.90 19.56 -52.10
C ASN A 20 -22.15 18.98 -51.41
N LEU A 21 -22.02 17.87 -50.71
CA LEU A 21 -23.10 17.10 -50.09
C LEU A 21 -22.71 16.75 -48.65
N LEU A 22 -23.65 16.79 -47.72
CA LEU A 22 -23.41 16.60 -46.29
C LEU A 22 -24.43 15.63 -45.71
N LEU A 23 -24.02 14.70 -44.86
CA LEU A 23 -24.91 13.90 -44.04
C LEU A 23 -25.41 14.74 -42.86
N THR A 24 -26.73 14.91 -42.72
CA THR A 24 -27.33 15.78 -41.69
C THR A 24 -28.24 15.07 -40.72
N ALA A 25 -28.78 13.89 -41.06
CA ALA A 25 -29.53 13.05 -40.12
C ALA A 25 -29.35 11.56 -40.39
N VAL A 26 -29.47 10.76 -39.34
CA VAL A 26 -29.64 9.30 -39.37
C VAL A 26 -30.80 8.94 -38.45
N PHE A 27 -31.67 8.03 -38.87
CA PHE A 27 -32.85 7.64 -38.09
C PHE A 27 -33.23 6.17 -38.28
N ASP A 28 -33.67 5.55 -37.19
CA ASP A 28 -34.23 4.20 -37.10
C ASP A 28 -35.60 4.29 -36.40
N GLY A 29 -36.66 3.87 -37.08
CA GLY A 29 -38.01 4.29 -36.77
C GLY A 29 -38.82 3.27 -35.97
N PRO A 30 -39.84 3.70 -35.23
CA PRO A 30 -40.55 2.85 -34.26
C PRO A 30 -41.67 1.99 -34.87
N LEU A 31 -41.95 2.10 -36.18
CA LEU A 31 -43.04 1.33 -36.81
C LEU A 31 -42.64 -0.13 -36.95
N SER A 32 -43.63 -1.02 -37.06
CA SER A 32 -43.41 -2.47 -37.24
C SER A 32 -42.35 -2.77 -38.31
N GLY A 33 -41.21 -3.32 -37.88
CA GLY A 33 -40.04 -3.60 -38.72
C GLY A 33 -38.89 -2.57 -38.59
N GLY A 34 -38.99 -1.64 -37.64
CA GLY A 34 -37.98 -0.60 -37.39
C GLY A 34 -38.08 0.58 -38.38
N VAL A 35 -39.21 0.79 -39.06
CA VAL A 35 -39.30 1.79 -40.14
C VAL A 35 -39.87 3.14 -39.65
N PRO A 36 -39.52 4.28 -40.28
CA PRO A 36 -38.53 4.43 -41.35
C PRO A 36 -37.09 4.31 -40.90
N LYS A 37 -36.25 3.76 -41.77
CA LYS A 37 -34.79 3.69 -41.61
C LYS A 37 -34.16 4.49 -42.73
N GLY A 38 -33.24 5.38 -42.42
CA GLY A 38 -32.65 6.22 -43.45
C GLY A 38 -31.87 7.41 -42.95
N VAL A 39 -31.54 8.26 -43.92
CA VAL A 39 -30.71 9.44 -43.72
C VAL A 39 -31.29 10.66 -44.42
N GLU A 40 -30.91 11.82 -43.91
CA GLU A 40 -31.07 13.12 -44.57
C GLU A 40 -29.70 13.62 -45.02
N LEU A 41 -29.66 14.13 -46.25
CA LEU A 41 -28.50 14.80 -46.82
C LEU A 41 -28.83 16.25 -47.15
N TYR A 42 -27.85 17.14 -47.01
CA TYR A 42 -27.95 18.55 -47.39
C TYR A 42 -26.96 18.90 -48.49
N VAL A 43 -27.44 19.57 -49.53
CA VAL A 43 -26.63 20.03 -50.67
C VAL A 43 -26.04 21.40 -50.34
N LEU A 44 -24.73 21.44 -50.05
CA LEU A 44 -24.02 22.67 -49.68
C LEU A 44 -23.84 23.61 -50.88
N ASP A 45 -23.53 23.05 -52.05
CA ASP A 45 -23.27 23.79 -53.30
C ASP A 45 -23.97 23.10 -54.49
N ASP A 46 -24.25 23.83 -55.57
CA ASP A 46 -24.88 23.25 -56.78
C ASP A 46 -24.10 22.02 -57.27
N ILE A 47 -24.78 20.87 -57.32
CA ILE A 47 -24.25 19.60 -57.83
C ILE A 47 -24.75 19.40 -59.26
N ALA A 48 -23.83 19.42 -60.22
CA ALA A 48 -24.17 19.22 -61.64
C ALA A 48 -24.54 17.77 -61.97
N ASP A 49 -23.96 16.81 -61.25
CA ASP A 49 -24.16 15.37 -61.43
C ASP A 49 -24.03 14.63 -60.09
N LEU A 50 -25.16 14.29 -59.49
CA LEU A 50 -25.22 13.59 -58.21
C LEU A 50 -24.69 12.16 -58.28
N SER A 51 -24.57 11.55 -59.48
CA SER A 51 -24.01 10.18 -59.62
C SER A 51 -22.53 10.05 -59.29
N SER A 52 -21.87 11.19 -59.03
CA SER A 52 -20.53 11.21 -58.44
C SER A 52 -20.52 10.89 -56.95
N TYR A 53 -21.68 10.83 -56.28
CA TYR A 53 -21.82 10.51 -54.87
C TYR A 53 -22.43 9.12 -54.65
N GLY A 54 -22.19 8.56 -53.47
CA GLY A 54 -22.84 7.35 -53.00
C GLY A 54 -22.89 7.23 -51.48
N LEU A 55 -23.64 6.24 -51.00
CA LEU A 55 -23.87 5.92 -49.58
C LEU A 55 -23.51 4.47 -49.29
N GLY A 56 -23.05 4.22 -48.07
CA GLY A 56 -22.92 2.89 -47.47
C GLY A 56 -23.33 2.91 -46.00
N SER A 57 -23.57 1.73 -45.44
CA SER A 57 -23.70 1.52 -43.99
C SER A 57 -22.77 0.40 -43.55
N ALA A 58 -22.04 0.59 -42.46
CA ALA A 58 -21.24 -0.47 -41.86
C ALA A 58 -22.08 -1.15 -40.76
N ASN A 59 -22.65 -2.32 -41.08
CA ASN A 59 -23.63 -2.93 -40.19
C ASN A 59 -23.00 -3.66 -38.99
N ASN A 60 -23.43 -3.31 -37.76
CA ASN A 60 -23.08 -3.95 -36.49
C ASN A 60 -21.56 -4.04 -36.20
N GLY A 61 -20.77 -3.10 -36.74
CA GLY A 61 -19.32 -3.08 -36.60
C GLY A 61 -18.60 -4.19 -37.39
N GLY A 62 -17.48 -3.83 -38.01
CA GLY A 62 -16.69 -4.78 -38.82
C GLY A 62 -15.78 -4.15 -39.87
N GLY A 63 -15.79 -2.82 -39.95
CA GLY A 63 -15.15 -2.03 -40.99
C GLY A 63 -16.15 -1.64 -42.08
N SER A 64 -15.75 -0.68 -42.93
CA SER A 64 -16.54 -0.22 -44.08
C SER A 64 -16.89 -1.36 -45.04
N ASP A 65 -18.17 -1.46 -45.41
CA ASP A 65 -18.64 -2.31 -46.52
C ASP A 65 -18.52 -1.60 -47.89
N GLY A 66 -18.10 -0.33 -47.88
CA GLY A 66 -17.89 0.51 -49.05
C GLY A 66 -19.17 1.16 -49.58
N GLU A 67 -19.10 1.70 -50.80
CA GLU A 67 -20.25 2.34 -51.45
C GLU A 67 -21.27 1.29 -51.91
N GLU A 68 -22.45 1.28 -51.27
CA GLU A 68 -23.53 0.31 -51.54
C GLU A 68 -24.65 0.89 -52.41
N PHE A 69 -24.78 2.22 -52.44
CA PHE A 69 -25.76 2.95 -53.23
C PHE A 69 -25.12 4.12 -53.96
N SER A 70 -25.20 4.14 -55.29
CA SER A 70 -24.81 5.29 -56.10
C SER A 70 -26.04 6.09 -56.54
N PHE A 71 -25.98 7.42 -56.44
CA PHE A 71 -27.08 8.28 -56.86
C PHE A 71 -27.23 8.31 -58.40
N PRO A 72 -28.42 8.63 -58.95
CA PRO A 72 -28.61 8.77 -60.38
C PRO A 72 -27.98 10.06 -60.93
N PRO A 73 -27.69 10.14 -62.25
CA PRO A 73 -27.06 11.32 -62.85
C PRO A 73 -28.07 12.47 -63.03
N ILE A 74 -28.35 13.16 -61.94
CA ILE A 74 -29.24 14.32 -61.85
C ILE A 74 -28.50 15.54 -61.30
N SER A 75 -28.95 16.74 -61.64
CA SER A 75 -28.45 17.96 -61.01
C SER A 75 -29.33 18.33 -59.83
N VAL A 76 -28.72 18.82 -58.76
CA VAL A 76 -29.40 19.25 -57.53
C VAL A 76 -28.83 20.61 -57.10
N SER A 77 -29.70 21.55 -56.74
CA SER A 77 -29.27 22.89 -56.35
C SER A 77 -28.84 22.96 -54.88
N ALA A 78 -27.93 23.89 -54.58
CA ALA A 78 -27.57 24.25 -53.21
C ALA A 78 -28.80 24.55 -52.34
N GLY A 79 -28.76 24.15 -51.07
CA GLY A 79 -29.83 24.28 -50.11
C GLY A 79 -30.93 23.22 -50.19
N THR A 80 -30.76 22.20 -51.04
CA THR A 80 -31.73 21.09 -51.16
C THR A 80 -31.46 20.04 -50.09
N TYR A 81 -32.52 19.53 -49.46
CA TYR A 81 -32.47 18.31 -48.65
C TYR A 81 -32.84 17.10 -49.51
N LEU A 82 -32.10 16.01 -49.36
CA LEU A 82 -32.37 14.74 -50.01
C LEU A 82 -32.58 13.66 -48.95
N TYR A 83 -33.59 12.82 -49.13
CA TYR A 83 -33.91 11.74 -48.20
C TYR A 83 -33.68 10.38 -48.86
N VAL A 84 -32.88 9.54 -48.21
CA VAL A 84 -32.63 8.15 -48.63
C VAL A 84 -33.14 7.21 -47.54
N ALA A 85 -34.07 6.33 -47.88
CA ALA A 85 -34.69 5.41 -46.91
C ALA A 85 -34.61 3.94 -47.35
N SER A 86 -34.81 3.01 -46.43
CA SER A 86 -34.88 1.57 -46.74
C SER A 86 -36.12 1.20 -47.55
N GLU A 87 -37.21 1.93 -47.35
CA GLU A 87 -38.50 1.70 -48.00
C GLU A 87 -39.35 2.99 -48.06
N ASN A 88 -40.42 2.97 -48.85
CA ASN A 88 -41.24 4.15 -49.14
C ASN A 88 -42.49 4.28 -48.25
N ASP A 89 -43.14 3.19 -47.91
CA ASP A 89 -44.49 3.20 -47.34
C ASP A 89 -44.49 3.61 -45.86
N GLY A 90 -43.58 3.07 -45.06
CA GLY A 90 -43.35 3.46 -43.67
C GLY A 90 -42.73 4.85 -43.54
N PHE A 91 -41.77 5.21 -44.39
CA PHE A 91 -41.26 6.59 -44.50
C PHE A 91 -42.37 7.59 -44.79
N THR A 92 -43.19 7.33 -45.82
CA THR A 92 -44.31 8.23 -46.16
C THR A 92 -45.35 8.29 -45.06
N ALA A 93 -45.63 7.17 -44.38
CA ALA A 93 -46.55 7.12 -43.25
C ALA A 93 -46.04 7.96 -42.06
N PHE A 94 -44.74 7.91 -41.78
CA PHE A 94 -44.14 8.59 -40.62
C PHE A 94 -43.89 10.08 -40.91
N PHE A 95 -43.23 10.43 -42.01
CA PHE A 95 -42.85 11.82 -42.32
C PHE A 95 -43.89 12.60 -43.13
N GLY A 96 -44.88 11.94 -43.73
CA GLY A 96 -45.95 12.59 -44.50
C GLY A 96 -45.56 13.00 -45.92
N PHE A 97 -44.35 12.67 -46.37
CA PHE A 97 -43.87 12.82 -47.75
C PHE A 97 -43.03 11.59 -48.16
N ALA A 98 -42.86 11.35 -49.45
CA ALA A 98 -42.06 10.23 -49.96
C ALA A 98 -40.56 10.57 -49.94
N PRO A 99 -39.66 9.60 -49.66
CA PRO A 99 -38.21 9.84 -49.75
C PRO A 99 -37.80 10.05 -51.23
N ASP A 100 -36.70 10.76 -51.47
CA ASP A 100 -36.19 11.00 -52.82
C ASP A 100 -35.64 9.70 -53.45
N PHE A 101 -35.04 8.85 -52.61
CA PHE A 101 -34.47 7.57 -53.02
C PHE A 101 -34.77 6.47 -51.99
N THR A 102 -34.85 5.23 -52.47
CA THR A 102 -34.92 4.04 -51.62
C THR A 102 -33.75 3.11 -51.90
N SER A 103 -33.07 2.63 -50.86
CA SER A 103 -31.93 1.71 -50.99
C SER A 103 -31.85 0.72 -49.82
N SER A 104 -31.46 -0.52 -50.10
CA SER A 104 -31.17 -1.50 -49.05
C SER A 104 -29.97 -1.13 -48.19
N ALA A 105 -29.09 -0.23 -48.65
CA ALA A 105 -27.99 0.34 -47.86
C ALA A 105 -28.49 1.02 -46.57
N MET A 106 -29.76 1.43 -46.51
CA MET A 106 -30.35 2.03 -45.31
C MET A 106 -31.08 1.00 -44.44
N SER A 107 -30.79 -0.29 -44.57
CA SER A 107 -31.40 -1.36 -43.74
C SER A 107 -30.74 -1.44 -42.35
N ILE A 108 -30.47 -0.29 -41.76
CA ILE A 108 -29.76 -0.09 -40.48
C ILE A 108 -30.62 -0.47 -39.26
N ASN A 109 -30.04 -0.78 -38.10
CA ASN A 109 -30.76 -1.20 -36.89
C ASN A 109 -30.49 -0.33 -35.64
N GLY A 110 -30.00 0.90 -35.84
CA GLY A 110 -29.89 1.88 -34.77
C GLY A 110 -28.51 1.99 -34.11
N ASP A 111 -27.55 1.23 -34.59
CA ASP A 111 -26.20 1.08 -34.05
C ASP A 111 -25.14 1.02 -35.16
N ASP A 112 -25.51 1.41 -36.39
CA ASP A 112 -24.70 1.27 -37.59
C ASP A 112 -24.09 2.61 -38.05
N ALA A 113 -22.83 2.57 -38.50
CA ALA A 113 -22.20 3.75 -39.07
C ALA A 113 -22.72 4.02 -40.49
N ILE A 114 -22.82 5.29 -40.88
CA ILE A 114 -23.24 5.74 -42.22
C ILE A 114 -22.08 6.43 -42.91
N GLU A 115 -21.84 6.03 -44.16
CA GLU A 115 -20.69 6.43 -44.95
C GLU A 115 -21.15 7.17 -46.22
N LEU A 116 -20.60 8.36 -46.47
CA LEU A 116 -20.87 9.14 -47.68
C LEU A 116 -19.61 9.23 -48.55
N PHE A 117 -19.76 8.85 -49.81
CA PHE A 117 -18.67 8.72 -50.78
C PHE A 117 -18.79 9.75 -51.90
N HIS A 118 -17.64 10.23 -52.39
CA HIS A 118 -17.52 11.04 -53.61
C HIS A 118 -16.44 10.43 -54.50
N ASN A 119 -16.83 10.01 -55.71
CA ASN A 119 -16.02 9.22 -56.64
C ASN A 119 -15.39 7.98 -55.96
N GLY A 120 -16.14 7.30 -55.09
CA GLY A 120 -15.70 6.12 -54.35
C GLY A 120 -14.73 6.39 -53.19
N THR A 121 -14.50 7.65 -52.81
CA THR A 121 -13.70 8.03 -51.62
C THR A 121 -14.62 8.50 -50.50
N LEU A 122 -14.48 7.92 -49.30
CA LEU A 122 -15.19 8.34 -48.10
C LEU A 122 -14.83 9.79 -47.76
N PHE A 123 -15.83 10.63 -47.52
CA PHE A 123 -15.59 12.05 -47.20
C PHE A 123 -16.53 12.61 -46.11
N ASP A 124 -17.59 11.88 -45.75
CA ASP A 124 -18.45 12.22 -44.61
C ASP A 124 -18.89 10.96 -43.87
N LEU A 125 -18.92 11.01 -42.54
CA LEU A 125 -19.11 9.83 -41.68
C LEU A 125 -19.99 10.15 -40.47
N PHE A 126 -20.88 9.22 -40.14
CA PHE A 126 -21.59 9.14 -38.87
C PHE A 126 -21.34 7.76 -38.24
N GLY A 127 -21.00 7.71 -36.95
CA GLY A 127 -20.62 6.47 -36.26
C GLY A 127 -19.19 6.00 -36.56
N ASP A 128 -18.75 4.94 -35.87
CA ASP A 128 -17.47 4.27 -36.13
C ASP A 128 -17.71 2.97 -36.92
N PRO A 129 -17.25 2.85 -38.18
CA PRO A 129 -17.43 1.64 -38.98
C PRO A 129 -16.84 0.37 -38.35
N ASN A 130 -15.86 0.49 -37.45
CA ASN A 130 -15.18 -0.64 -36.83
C ASN A 130 -15.84 -1.10 -35.52
N ALA A 131 -16.83 -0.35 -35.01
CA ALA A 131 -17.47 -0.62 -33.72
C ALA A 131 -18.99 -0.86 -33.90
N ASP A 132 -19.52 -1.77 -33.09
CA ASP A 132 -20.97 -1.88 -32.87
C ASP A 132 -21.42 -0.70 -32.01
N GLY A 133 -22.38 0.09 -32.49
CA GLY A 133 -22.88 1.28 -31.82
C GLY A 133 -23.69 1.01 -30.55
N THR A 134 -24.08 -0.25 -30.27
CA THR A 134 -24.92 -0.62 -29.11
C THR A 134 -24.31 -0.12 -27.79
N GLY A 135 -25.06 0.69 -27.05
CA GLY A 135 -24.63 1.22 -25.75
C GLY A 135 -23.54 2.30 -25.81
N THR A 136 -23.17 2.75 -27.01
CA THR A 136 -22.24 3.88 -27.21
C THR A 136 -22.97 5.23 -27.21
N ALA A 137 -22.22 6.33 -27.21
CA ALA A 137 -22.79 7.68 -27.27
C ALA A 137 -23.59 7.96 -28.56
N TRP A 138 -23.38 7.17 -29.61
CA TRP A 138 -24.04 7.33 -30.90
C TRP A 138 -25.08 6.23 -31.18
N ASP A 139 -25.51 5.48 -30.17
CA ASP A 139 -26.65 4.56 -30.26
C ASP A 139 -27.97 5.33 -30.50
N TYR A 140 -28.65 4.99 -31.59
CA TYR A 140 -29.88 5.60 -32.08
C TYR A 140 -30.98 4.55 -32.38
N MET A 141 -30.95 3.38 -31.73
CA MET A 141 -32.00 2.36 -31.84
C MET A 141 -33.38 2.92 -31.54
N ASP A 142 -34.35 2.73 -32.46
CA ASP A 142 -35.68 3.36 -32.39
C ASP A 142 -35.59 4.88 -32.07
N GLY A 143 -34.60 5.54 -32.67
CA GLY A 143 -34.15 6.89 -32.38
C GLY A 143 -33.56 7.61 -33.61
N TRP A 144 -32.81 8.68 -33.35
CA TRP A 144 -32.19 9.50 -34.39
C TRP A 144 -30.94 10.22 -33.90
N ALA A 145 -30.10 10.60 -34.86
CA ALA A 145 -29.03 11.56 -34.69
C ALA A 145 -29.14 12.67 -35.74
N TYR A 146 -28.81 13.90 -35.35
CA TYR A 146 -28.90 15.07 -36.21
C TYR A 146 -27.67 15.96 -36.10
N ARG A 147 -27.17 16.44 -37.23
CA ARG A 147 -25.93 17.21 -37.27
C ARG A 147 -26.13 18.65 -36.85
N ALA A 148 -25.17 19.19 -36.12
CA ALA A 148 -25.14 20.58 -35.69
C ALA A 148 -25.05 21.52 -36.91
N THR A 149 -25.87 22.58 -36.89
CA THR A 149 -25.89 23.65 -37.90
C THR A 149 -24.49 24.24 -38.10
N GLY A 150 -24.07 24.44 -39.35
CA GLY A 150 -22.75 24.99 -39.70
C GLY A 150 -21.59 23.97 -39.71
N SER A 151 -21.86 22.69 -39.51
CA SER A 151 -20.86 21.62 -39.66
C SER A 151 -20.48 21.40 -41.13
N ALA A 152 -19.22 20.99 -41.37
CA ALA A 152 -18.71 20.60 -42.69
C ALA A 152 -18.57 19.06 -42.81
N PRO A 153 -18.53 18.49 -44.03
CA PRO A 153 -18.35 17.04 -44.20
C PRO A 153 -17.00 16.59 -43.64
N SER A 154 -16.99 15.43 -42.96
CA SER A 154 -15.78 14.86 -42.34
C SER A 154 -15.75 13.34 -42.46
N ALA A 155 -14.67 12.79 -43.01
CA ALA A 155 -14.44 11.34 -43.04
C ALA A 155 -14.15 10.74 -41.65
N ILE A 156 -14.04 11.59 -40.61
CA ILE A 156 -13.84 11.20 -39.21
C ILE A 156 -15.12 11.56 -38.45
N PHE A 157 -15.65 10.60 -37.72
CA PHE A 157 -16.83 10.81 -36.88
C PHE A 157 -16.44 11.52 -35.58
N THR A 158 -17.05 12.68 -35.34
CA THR A 158 -16.86 13.47 -34.12
C THR A 158 -18.21 13.68 -33.46
N THR A 159 -18.41 13.10 -32.28
CA THR A 159 -19.70 13.14 -31.55
C THR A 159 -20.21 14.55 -31.28
N ALA A 160 -19.31 15.53 -31.04
CA ALA A 160 -19.68 16.93 -30.81
C ALA A 160 -20.38 17.61 -32.01
N GLN A 161 -20.23 17.06 -33.22
CA GLN A 161 -20.94 17.55 -34.41
C GLN A 161 -22.40 17.07 -34.46
N TRP A 162 -22.83 16.21 -33.54
CA TRP A 162 -24.11 15.53 -33.60
C TRP A 162 -24.90 15.69 -32.30
N SER A 163 -26.21 15.76 -32.43
CA SER A 163 -27.17 15.63 -31.34
C SER A 163 -27.85 14.28 -31.45
N PHE A 164 -27.95 13.56 -30.35
CA PHE A 164 -28.47 12.20 -30.31
C PHE A 164 -29.77 12.16 -29.50
N SER A 165 -30.77 11.44 -30.01
CA SER A 165 -32.03 11.25 -29.31
C SER A 165 -31.93 10.32 -28.10
N GLN A 166 -30.87 9.51 -28.06
CA GLN A 166 -30.77 8.28 -27.25
C GLN A 166 -31.71 7.16 -27.73
N PRO A 167 -31.45 5.89 -27.34
CA PRO A 167 -32.28 4.76 -27.75
C PRO A 167 -33.73 4.86 -27.28
N ASN A 168 -34.65 4.35 -28.10
CA ASN A 168 -36.11 4.31 -27.90
C ASN A 168 -36.78 5.68 -27.84
N ALA A 169 -36.14 6.74 -28.33
CA ALA A 169 -36.71 8.09 -28.31
C ALA A 169 -38.00 8.23 -29.15
N LEU A 170 -38.21 7.33 -30.11
CA LEU A 170 -39.38 7.32 -30.97
C LEU A 170 -40.44 6.28 -30.52
N ASP A 171 -40.25 5.61 -29.38
CA ASP A 171 -41.16 4.56 -28.93
C ASP A 171 -42.60 5.02 -28.78
N GLY A 172 -43.51 4.30 -29.45
CA GLY A 172 -44.95 4.61 -29.44
C GLY A 172 -45.36 5.74 -30.38
N GLU A 173 -44.42 6.36 -31.10
CA GLU A 173 -44.72 7.35 -32.13
C GLU A 173 -45.13 6.67 -33.44
N THR A 174 -46.13 7.24 -34.11
CA THR A 174 -46.66 6.70 -35.38
C THR A 174 -46.57 7.68 -36.55
N VAL A 175 -46.19 8.92 -36.25
CA VAL A 175 -46.02 10.04 -37.18
C VAL A 175 -44.97 10.99 -36.60
N ASN A 176 -44.15 11.63 -37.44
CA ASN A 176 -43.28 12.73 -37.06
C ASN A 176 -44.12 14.02 -36.88
N ASN A 177 -44.84 14.17 -35.75
CA ASN A 177 -45.79 15.26 -35.55
C ASN A 177 -45.15 16.51 -34.87
N ALA A 178 -45.45 17.68 -35.46
CA ALA A 178 -45.13 19.05 -35.00
C ALA A 178 -43.65 19.37 -34.75
N GLU A 179 -42.92 19.76 -35.81
CA GLU A 179 -41.63 20.51 -35.81
C GLU A 179 -40.44 19.98 -34.95
N THR A 180 -40.55 18.92 -34.13
CA THR A 180 -39.57 18.66 -33.05
C THR A 180 -39.26 17.21 -32.66
N LEU A 181 -39.76 16.15 -33.34
CA LEU A 181 -39.38 14.77 -32.99
C LEU A 181 -38.04 14.39 -33.65
N ILE A 182 -38.01 14.24 -34.97
CA ILE A 182 -36.74 14.23 -35.73
C ILE A 182 -36.65 15.59 -36.44
N PRO A 183 -35.61 16.40 -36.20
CA PRO A 183 -35.51 17.76 -36.72
C PRO A 183 -35.10 17.82 -38.20
N ILE A 184 -35.70 16.99 -39.05
CA ILE A 184 -35.44 16.95 -40.50
C ILE A 184 -35.74 18.31 -41.17
N GLY A 185 -34.95 18.65 -42.18
CA GLY A 185 -35.06 19.89 -42.96
C GLY A 185 -34.68 21.14 -42.19
N SER A 186 -33.98 21.02 -41.05
CA SER A 186 -33.65 22.15 -40.17
C SER A 186 -32.19 22.59 -40.22
N PHE A 187 -31.28 21.77 -40.75
CA PHE A 187 -29.86 22.11 -40.88
C PHE A 187 -29.68 23.38 -41.72
N ALA A 188 -29.17 24.46 -41.13
CA ALA A 188 -28.77 25.63 -41.89
C ALA A 188 -27.25 25.64 -42.07
N ASP A 189 -26.78 25.80 -43.30
CA ASP A 189 -25.41 26.24 -43.55
C ASP A 189 -25.29 27.67 -43.01
N GLY A 190 -24.49 27.89 -41.97
CA GLY A 190 -24.53 29.05 -41.05
C GLY A 190 -24.22 30.43 -41.65
N GLY A 191 -24.36 30.63 -42.96
CA GLY A 191 -24.17 31.92 -43.65
C GLY A 191 -22.71 32.39 -43.68
N THR A 192 -21.79 31.65 -43.10
CA THR A 192 -20.35 31.81 -43.28
C THR A 192 -19.93 31.02 -44.51
N GLY A 193 -20.19 31.57 -45.70
CA GLY A 193 -19.39 31.17 -46.86
C GLY A 193 -17.93 31.39 -46.50
N CYS A 194 -17.20 30.29 -46.22
CA CYS A 194 -15.78 30.21 -45.87
C CYS A 194 -15.11 31.57 -45.68
N GLY A 195 -15.46 32.24 -44.59
CA GLY A 195 -14.87 33.50 -44.17
C GLY A 195 -13.60 33.17 -43.41
N ASP A 196 -12.55 32.84 -44.16
CA ASP A 196 -11.24 32.39 -43.69
C ASP A 196 -11.17 30.93 -43.24
N CYS A 197 -11.27 29.99 -44.18
CA CYS A 197 -10.71 28.64 -44.00
C CYS A 197 -9.19 28.66 -44.23
N SER A 198 -8.47 29.53 -43.53
CA SER A 198 -7.11 29.21 -43.21
C SER A 198 -7.20 28.03 -42.23
N ASN A 199 -7.06 26.81 -42.74
CA ASN A 199 -6.76 25.62 -41.90
C ASN A 199 -5.33 25.75 -41.36
N GLU A 200 -5.01 26.93 -40.82
CA GLU A 200 -3.72 27.34 -40.31
C GLU A 200 -3.80 27.16 -38.80
N PRO A 201 -2.78 26.55 -38.20
CA PRO A 201 -2.77 26.30 -36.77
C PRO A 201 -2.80 27.63 -36.03
N VAL A 202 -3.57 27.70 -34.93
CA VAL A 202 -3.63 28.88 -34.07
C VAL A 202 -2.31 29.00 -33.32
N ALA A 203 -1.59 30.10 -33.50
CA ALA A 203 -0.41 30.37 -32.68
C ALA A 203 -0.86 30.63 -31.23
N ALA A 204 -0.42 29.77 -30.31
CA ALA A 204 -0.83 29.80 -28.92
C ALA A 204 0.40 29.71 -28.01
N PHE A 205 0.30 30.40 -26.87
CA PHE A 205 1.14 30.15 -25.71
C PHE A 205 0.56 28.96 -24.94
N ILE A 206 1.41 28.13 -24.34
CA ILE A 206 1.05 27.01 -23.47
C ILE A 206 0.16 27.49 -22.32
N SER A 207 0.43 28.66 -21.74
CA SER A 207 -0.42 29.20 -20.66
C SER A 207 -1.89 29.40 -21.09
N ALA A 208 -2.12 29.73 -22.37
CA ALA A 208 -3.47 29.84 -22.93
C ALA A 208 -4.10 28.47 -23.24
N ILE A 209 -3.28 27.45 -23.53
CA ILE A 209 -3.72 26.07 -23.73
C ILE A 209 -4.12 25.47 -22.38
N GLN A 210 -3.29 25.64 -21.35
CA GLN A 210 -3.59 25.18 -19.99
C GLN A 210 -4.79 25.94 -19.40
N GLY A 211 -4.74 27.26 -19.48
CA GLY A 211 -5.75 28.13 -18.89
C GLY A 211 -5.56 28.32 -17.38
N THR A 212 -6.59 28.85 -16.75
CA THR A 212 -6.71 29.09 -15.30
C THR A 212 -8.01 28.48 -14.79
N PRO A 213 -8.23 28.37 -13.46
CA PRO A 213 -9.50 27.91 -12.92
C PRO A 213 -10.74 28.69 -13.39
N ASP A 214 -10.57 29.95 -13.82
CA ASP A 214 -11.66 30.77 -14.36
C ASP A 214 -12.00 30.46 -15.83
N THR A 215 -11.07 29.85 -16.58
CA THR A 215 -11.22 29.54 -18.01
C THR A 215 -11.38 28.06 -18.31
N GLN A 216 -10.86 27.19 -17.44
CA GLN A 216 -11.03 25.74 -17.54
C GLN A 216 -12.51 25.37 -17.39
N THR A 217 -12.88 24.22 -17.97
CA THR A 217 -14.25 23.72 -17.99
C THR A 217 -14.33 22.29 -17.46
N SER A 218 -15.53 21.73 -17.38
CA SER A 218 -15.71 20.32 -17.05
C SER A 218 -16.20 19.53 -18.25
N ASN A 219 -15.79 18.27 -18.37
CA ASN A 219 -16.28 17.37 -19.41
C ASN A 219 -17.23 16.29 -18.86
N SER A 220 -17.74 15.45 -19.77
CA SER A 220 -18.67 14.36 -19.45
C SER A 220 -18.03 13.23 -18.63
N PHE A 221 -16.70 13.21 -18.47
CA PHE A 221 -15.97 12.23 -17.70
C PHE A 221 -15.73 12.66 -16.25
N GLY A 222 -16.19 13.86 -15.87
CA GLY A 222 -16.08 14.39 -14.51
C GLY A 222 -14.76 15.11 -14.23
N GLU A 223 -13.91 15.30 -15.24
CA GLU A 223 -12.73 16.15 -15.16
C GLU A 223 -13.16 17.62 -15.04
N THR A 224 -12.47 18.39 -14.20
CA THR A 224 -12.83 19.78 -13.88
C THR A 224 -11.86 20.82 -14.41
N ASP A 225 -10.67 20.38 -14.83
CA ASP A 225 -9.56 21.22 -15.25
C ASP A 225 -9.33 21.09 -16.77
N VAL A 226 -10.44 21.05 -17.54
CA VAL A 226 -10.38 20.85 -19.00
C VAL A 226 -9.93 22.12 -19.70
N SER A 227 -8.88 22.00 -20.51
CA SER A 227 -8.33 23.06 -21.34
C SER A 227 -9.40 23.92 -22.05
N PRO A 228 -9.30 25.26 -22.02
CA PRO A 228 -10.17 26.15 -22.80
C PRO A 228 -9.95 26.04 -24.32
N MET A 229 -8.91 25.35 -24.76
CA MET A 229 -8.52 25.17 -26.16
C MET A 229 -8.71 23.73 -26.65
N LEU A 230 -9.43 22.86 -25.92
CA LEU A 230 -9.70 21.48 -26.33
C LEU A 230 -10.17 21.39 -27.79
N ASP A 231 -9.67 20.37 -28.51
CA ASP A 231 -9.90 20.12 -29.94
C ASP A 231 -9.39 21.22 -30.89
N THR A 232 -8.67 22.22 -30.38
CA THR A 232 -8.09 23.29 -31.22
C THR A 232 -6.76 22.85 -31.79
N ARG A 233 -6.61 23.02 -33.11
CA ARG A 233 -5.33 22.85 -33.80
C ARG A 233 -4.42 24.07 -33.56
N VAL A 234 -3.28 23.85 -32.93
CA VAL A 234 -2.37 24.90 -32.46
C VAL A 234 -0.97 24.78 -33.07
N VAL A 235 -0.24 25.89 -33.04
CA VAL A 235 1.21 25.92 -33.23
C VAL A 235 1.86 26.58 -32.01
N VAL A 236 2.74 25.83 -31.35
CA VAL A 236 3.43 26.22 -30.12
C VAL A 236 4.92 26.23 -30.38
N GLU A 237 5.65 27.17 -29.78
CA GLU A 237 7.11 27.20 -29.80
C GLU A 237 7.61 27.32 -28.36
N ALA A 238 8.33 26.30 -27.88
CA ALA A 238 8.69 26.15 -26.47
C ALA A 238 9.94 25.25 -26.30
N VAL A 239 10.47 25.12 -25.09
CA VAL A 239 11.69 24.35 -24.79
C VAL A 239 11.34 22.99 -24.20
N VAL A 240 11.94 21.93 -24.73
CA VAL A 240 11.85 20.57 -24.19
C VAL A 240 12.49 20.53 -22.80
N VAL A 241 11.69 20.24 -21.78
CA VAL A 241 12.13 20.13 -20.37
C VAL A 241 12.25 18.68 -19.89
N GLY A 242 11.65 17.75 -20.60
CA GLY A 242 11.77 16.32 -20.35
C GLY A 242 11.52 15.53 -21.61
N ASP A 243 12.46 14.63 -21.92
CA ASP A 243 12.40 13.73 -23.07
C ASP A 243 12.01 12.33 -22.58
N PHE A 244 10.89 11.83 -23.09
CA PHE A 244 10.28 10.54 -22.73
C PHE A 244 9.81 9.82 -24.01
N GLN A 245 10.45 10.10 -25.14
CA GLN A 245 10.05 9.53 -26.43
C GLN A 245 10.37 8.03 -26.47
N ASP A 246 9.53 7.30 -27.20
CA ASP A 246 9.74 5.87 -27.45
C ASP A 246 10.93 5.64 -28.41
N ASN A 247 11.67 4.54 -28.21
CA ASN A 247 12.74 4.08 -29.12
C ASN A 247 13.85 5.10 -29.42
N ASP A 248 14.05 6.07 -28.55
CA ASP A 248 15.15 7.02 -28.60
C ASP A 248 16.44 6.36 -28.05
N SER A 249 17.44 7.18 -27.70
CA SER A 249 18.68 6.67 -27.11
C SER A 249 18.62 6.43 -25.60
N ASP A 250 17.52 6.83 -24.94
CA ASP A 250 17.32 6.72 -23.50
C ASP A 250 16.36 5.58 -23.11
N PRO A 251 16.88 4.42 -22.67
CA PRO A 251 16.03 3.32 -22.24
C PRO A 251 15.39 3.52 -20.86
N LYS A 252 15.65 4.63 -20.16
CA LYS A 252 15.21 4.85 -18.78
C LYS A 252 13.87 5.55 -18.66
N ARG A 253 13.39 6.16 -19.74
CA ARG A 253 12.24 7.06 -19.74
C ARG A 253 11.46 6.87 -21.02
N ASN A 254 10.17 6.62 -20.88
CA ASN A 254 9.33 6.27 -22.01
C ASN A 254 7.84 6.44 -21.68
N LEU A 255 7.27 7.51 -22.19
CA LEU A 255 5.85 7.86 -22.11
C LEU A 255 5.26 8.14 -23.50
N SER A 256 5.94 7.70 -24.57
CA SER A 256 5.56 7.94 -25.96
C SER A 256 5.46 9.43 -26.34
N GLY A 257 6.33 10.28 -25.76
CA GLY A 257 6.24 11.73 -25.97
C GLY A 257 7.28 12.54 -25.21
N PHE A 258 7.08 13.86 -25.10
CA PHE A 258 8.02 14.73 -24.39
C PHE A 258 7.30 15.96 -23.82
N TYR A 259 7.86 16.57 -22.79
CA TYR A 259 7.32 17.78 -22.18
C TYR A 259 8.02 19.03 -22.71
N ILE A 260 7.24 20.05 -23.05
CA ILE A 260 7.72 21.38 -23.43
C ILE A 260 7.22 22.43 -22.45
N GLN A 261 8.03 23.45 -22.20
CA GLN A 261 7.70 24.59 -21.35
C GLN A 261 8.07 25.91 -22.03
N GLU A 262 7.25 26.94 -21.84
CA GLU A 262 7.55 28.29 -22.34
C GLU A 262 8.85 28.85 -21.79
N GLU A 263 9.57 29.62 -22.59
CA GLU A 263 10.69 30.40 -22.07
C GLU A 263 10.25 31.40 -21.00
N THR A 264 11.09 31.64 -19.99
CA THR A 264 10.80 32.62 -18.93
C THR A 264 10.59 34.06 -19.43
N ALA A 265 10.94 34.34 -20.69
CA ALA A 265 10.65 35.63 -21.31
C ALA A 265 9.21 35.75 -21.85
N ASP A 266 8.56 34.61 -22.09
CA ASP A 266 7.26 34.48 -22.74
C ASP A 266 6.14 34.05 -21.76
N GLU A 267 6.49 33.47 -20.59
CA GLU A 267 5.57 33.20 -19.47
C GLU A 267 4.64 34.39 -19.17
N ASP A 268 3.37 34.12 -18.86
CA ASP A 268 2.35 35.16 -18.64
C ASP A 268 2.41 35.77 -17.22
N GLY A 269 3.10 35.09 -16.31
CA GLY A 269 3.32 35.50 -14.93
C GLY A 269 2.11 35.33 -14.01
N ASP A 270 1.08 34.57 -14.42
CA ASP A 270 -0.04 34.19 -13.58
C ASP A 270 0.27 32.89 -12.82
N PRO A 271 0.32 32.90 -11.48
CA PRO A 271 0.60 31.70 -10.68
C PRO A 271 -0.54 30.66 -10.69
N ALA A 272 -1.66 30.95 -11.36
CA ALA A 272 -2.80 30.04 -11.50
C ALA A 272 -2.84 29.28 -12.84
N SER A 273 -1.87 29.50 -13.73
CA SER A 273 -1.72 28.78 -15.00
C SER A 273 -0.38 28.08 -15.08
N SER A 274 -0.36 26.94 -15.77
CA SER A 274 0.86 26.24 -16.10
C SER A 274 1.47 26.74 -17.41
N GLU A 275 2.81 26.73 -17.47
CA GLU A 275 3.62 27.07 -18.64
C GLU A 275 4.13 25.82 -19.38
N GLY A 276 3.77 24.62 -18.90
CA GLY A 276 4.20 23.34 -19.42
C GLY A 276 3.06 22.55 -20.07
N VAL A 277 3.38 21.70 -21.05
CA VAL A 277 2.42 20.77 -21.66
C VAL A 277 3.13 19.53 -22.18
N PHE A 278 2.47 18.38 -22.10
CA PHE A 278 2.96 17.14 -22.70
C PHE A 278 2.64 17.08 -24.19
N VAL A 279 3.57 16.57 -25.00
CA VAL A 279 3.38 16.29 -26.42
C VAL A 279 3.39 14.77 -26.60
N PHE A 280 2.21 14.19 -26.86
CA PHE A 280 2.06 12.77 -27.16
C PHE A 280 2.38 12.50 -28.65
N ASP A 281 3.50 11.83 -28.89
CA ASP A 281 4.06 11.57 -30.23
C ASP A 281 4.57 10.11 -30.33
N PRO A 282 3.67 9.11 -30.29
CA PRO A 282 4.04 7.69 -30.26
C PRO A 282 4.76 7.22 -31.53
N ASP A 283 4.55 7.92 -32.66
CA ASP A 283 5.21 7.63 -33.93
C ASP A 283 6.62 8.24 -34.03
N THR A 284 7.03 9.02 -33.02
CA THR A 284 8.33 9.73 -32.98
C THR A 284 8.56 10.55 -34.25
N THR A 285 7.69 11.53 -34.49
CA THR A 285 7.70 12.41 -35.66
C THR A 285 9.06 13.12 -35.83
N ALA A 286 9.70 13.49 -34.72
CA ALA A 286 11.10 13.90 -34.66
C ALA A 286 11.72 13.52 -33.30
N ASP A 287 12.98 13.09 -33.32
CA ASP A 287 13.81 12.87 -32.12
C ASP A 287 14.25 14.23 -31.54
N VAL A 288 13.84 14.53 -30.30
CA VAL A 288 14.19 15.78 -29.59
C VAL A 288 15.24 15.49 -28.51
N ASN A 289 15.73 16.54 -27.85
CA ASN A 289 16.57 16.39 -26.66
C ASN A 289 16.15 17.43 -25.63
N VAL A 290 16.36 17.14 -24.34
CA VAL A 290 16.21 18.14 -23.27
C VAL A 290 17.01 19.40 -23.60
N GLY A 291 16.34 20.55 -23.58
CA GLY A 291 16.88 21.85 -23.95
C GLY A 291 16.76 22.20 -25.44
N ASP A 292 16.20 21.35 -26.29
CA ASP A 292 15.81 21.78 -27.63
C ASP A 292 14.63 22.73 -27.56
N ARG A 293 14.68 23.84 -28.30
CA ARG A 293 13.52 24.70 -28.54
C ARG A 293 12.85 24.20 -29.81
N VAL A 294 11.61 23.77 -29.69
CA VAL A 294 10.84 23.13 -30.74
C VAL A 294 9.65 23.97 -31.12
N LYS A 295 9.27 23.91 -32.39
CA LYS A 295 8.00 24.39 -32.90
C LYS A 295 7.14 23.18 -33.26
N VAL A 296 6.00 23.05 -32.59
CA VAL A 296 5.10 21.90 -32.69
C VAL A 296 3.78 22.36 -33.32
N VAL A 297 3.29 21.60 -34.31
CA VAL A 297 1.92 21.72 -34.84
C VAL A 297 1.16 20.46 -34.46
N ALA A 298 0.10 20.62 -33.67
CA ALA A 298 -0.65 19.52 -33.06
C ALA A 298 -2.06 19.99 -32.67
N THR A 299 -2.87 19.09 -32.12
CA THR A 299 -4.20 19.38 -31.58
C THR A 299 -4.16 19.30 -30.06
N VAL A 300 -4.82 20.25 -29.38
CA VAL A 300 -4.99 20.21 -27.91
C VAL A 300 -5.98 19.12 -27.55
N ASP A 301 -5.63 18.30 -26.56
CA ASP A 301 -6.33 17.08 -26.17
C ASP A 301 -6.28 16.89 -24.63
N GLN A 302 -7.15 16.02 -24.11
CA GLN A 302 -7.19 15.61 -22.69
C GLN A 302 -6.95 14.11 -22.57
N TYR A 303 -6.09 13.70 -21.64
CA TYR A 303 -5.87 12.29 -21.37
C TYR A 303 -5.64 11.98 -19.90
N PHE A 304 -6.59 11.25 -19.29
CA PHE A 304 -6.58 10.91 -17.86
C PHE A 304 -6.49 12.12 -16.93
N GLY A 305 -7.07 13.25 -17.36
CA GLY A 305 -7.05 14.53 -16.69
C GLY A 305 -5.92 15.47 -17.09
N GLU A 306 -4.83 15.00 -17.70
CA GLU A 306 -3.74 15.90 -18.15
C GLU A 306 -4.04 16.57 -19.49
N THR A 307 -3.74 17.87 -19.56
CA THR A 307 -3.70 18.63 -20.81
C THR A 307 -2.47 18.26 -21.62
N GLN A 308 -2.70 17.80 -22.85
CA GLN A 308 -1.63 17.41 -23.76
C GLN A 308 -1.86 17.88 -25.19
N LEU A 309 -0.80 17.84 -26.00
CA LEU A 309 -0.85 17.98 -27.44
C LEU A 309 -0.79 16.59 -28.08
N SER A 310 -1.76 16.26 -28.91
CA SER A 310 -1.83 14.99 -29.65
C SER A 310 -2.01 15.24 -31.15
N SER A 311 -2.13 14.17 -31.95
CA SER A 311 -2.25 14.27 -33.42
C SER A 311 -1.15 15.15 -34.04
N VAL A 312 0.10 14.91 -33.64
CA VAL A 312 1.25 15.72 -34.02
C VAL A 312 1.47 15.67 -35.54
N GLU A 313 1.46 16.84 -36.18
CA GLU A 313 1.66 16.97 -37.63
C GLU A 313 3.11 17.29 -37.99
N SER A 314 3.79 18.09 -37.15
CA SER A 314 5.18 18.44 -37.37
C SER A 314 5.86 18.91 -36.09
N ILE A 315 7.14 18.56 -35.96
CA ILE A 315 8.06 19.06 -34.94
C ILE A 315 9.29 19.62 -35.67
N GLU A 316 9.64 20.86 -35.40
CA GLU A 316 10.86 21.51 -35.89
C GLU A 316 11.74 21.96 -34.72
N VAL A 317 12.97 21.43 -34.61
CA VAL A 317 13.96 21.95 -33.66
C VAL A 317 14.52 23.28 -34.20
N VAL A 318 14.08 24.40 -33.63
CA VAL A 318 14.45 25.75 -34.07
C VAL A 318 15.71 26.28 -33.37
N ALA A 319 16.03 25.78 -32.17
CA ALA A 319 17.28 26.02 -31.45
C ALA A 319 17.61 24.85 -30.51
N GLN A 320 18.86 24.77 -30.04
CA GLN A 320 19.32 23.71 -29.13
C GLN A 320 20.00 24.32 -27.90
N ASN A 321 20.15 23.56 -26.82
CA ASN A 321 20.79 23.98 -25.55
C ASN A 321 20.14 25.23 -24.93
N GLN A 322 18.82 25.29 -24.97
CA GLN A 322 17.98 26.37 -24.43
C GLN A 322 17.41 26.06 -23.04
N LEU A 323 17.75 24.94 -22.39
CA LEU A 323 17.25 24.68 -21.01
C LEU A 323 17.55 25.84 -20.04
N GLY A 324 18.65 26.58 -20.25
CA GLY A 324 18.99 27.76 -19.44
C GLY A 324 18.13 29.01 -19.69
N SER A 325 17.19 28.99 -20.64
CA SER A 325 16.15 30.03 -20.79
C SER A 325 14.87 29.72 -20.02
N ILE A 326 14.81 28.55 -19.36
CA ILE A 326 13.73 28.12 -18.47
C ILE A 326 14.16 28.32 -17.02
N THR A 327 13.25 28.85 -16.22
CA THR A 327 13.37 28.87 -14.75
C THR A 327 12.47 27.78 -14.20
N ALA A 328 13.04 26.77 -13.56
CA ALA A 328 12.24 25.74 -12.88
C ALA A 328 11.32 26.40 -11.83
N ALA A 329 10.04 26.05 -11.85
CA ALA A 329 9.08 26.56 -10.89
C ALA A 329 9.41 26.02 -9.49
N SER A 330 9.41 26.91 -8.51
CA SER A 330 9.65 26.51 -7.12
C SER A 330 8.32 26.15 -6.47
N VAL A 331 8.11 24.86 -6.22
CA VAL A 331 6.89 24.33 -5.61
C VAL A 331 7.12 24.13 -4.12
N SER A 332 6.28 24.73 -3.28
CA SER A 332 6.32 24.56 -1.83
C SER A 332 5.13 23.73 -1.36
N LEU A 333 5.41 22.53 -0.87
CA LEU A 333 4.42 21.57 -0.38
C LEU A 333 3.94 21.89 1.04
N LEU A 334 4.53 22.89 1.70
CA LEU A 334 4.14 23.34 3.04
C LEU A 334 3.40 24.69 3.04
N SER A 335 3.32 25.37 1.89
CA SER A 335 2.63 26.68 1.80
C SER A 335 1.15 26.58 1.44
N SER A 336 0.68 25.41 1.01
CA SER A 336 -0.70 25.15 0.61
C SER A 336 -1.20 23.88 1.27
N ASP A 337 -2.43 23.94 1.79
CA ASP A 337 -3.18 22.77 2.26
C ASP A 337 -4.23 22.34 1.20
N ALA A 338 -4.15 22.87 -0.02
CA ALA A 338 -5.07 22.53 -1.10
C ALA A 338 -4.85 21.08 -1.55
N VAL A 339 -5.96 20.35 -1.69
CA VAL A 339 -5.97 18.96 -2.12
C VAL A 339 -7.04 18.73 -3.17
N THR A 340 -6.76 17.81 -4.08
CA THR A 340 -7.74 17.21 -4.99
C THR A 340 -7.99 15.75 -4.63
N LEU A 341 -9.02 15.16 -5.22
CA LEU A 341 -9.28 13.72 -5.12
C LEU A 341 -8.65 12.99 -6.30
N SER A 342 -7.78 12.02 -5.99
CA SER A 342 -7.44 10.93 -6.89
C SER A 342 -8.53 9.86 -6.71
N GLY A 343 -9.31 9.62 -7.77
CA GLY A 343 -10.43 8.68 -7.75
C GLY A 343 -11.53 9.04 -6.74
N ALA A 344 -12.15 8.02 -6.12
CA ALA A 344 -13.33 8.23 -5.29
C ALA A 344 -13.03 8.88 -3.93
N ASP A 345 -11.93 8.53 -3.26
CA ASP A 345 -11.75 8.84 -1.83
C ASP A 345 -10.29 9.09 -1.39
N ARG A 346 -9.35 9.38 -2.29
CA ARG A 346 -7.93 9.61 -1.93
C ARG A 346 -7.50 11.05 -2.16
N TYR A 347 -7.18 11.77 -1.09
CA TYR A 347 -6.59 13.11 -1.21
C TYR A 347 -5.16 13.07 -1.76
N GLN A 348 -4.81 14.08 -2.54
CA GLN A 348 -3.45 14.39 -3.01
C GLN A 348 -3.27 15.92 -3.07
N ALA A 349 -2.03 16.41 -3.09
CA ALA A 349 -1.77 17.84 -3.29
C ALA A 349 -2.41 18.36 -4.58
N ASP A 350 -3.00 19.56 -4.54
CA ASP A 350 -3.48 20.26 -5.73
C ASP A 350 -2.32 21.00 -6.41
N LEU A 351 -1.91 20.52 -7.58
CA LEU A 351 -0.72 20.98 -8.30
C LEU A 351 -0.99 21.34 -9.77
N GLU A 352 -2.25 21.60 -10.10
CA GLU A 352 -2.71 21.92 -11.46
C GLU A 352 -1.94 23.07 -12.12
N ALA A 353 -1.68 24.13 -11.34
CA ALA A 353 -0.92 25.30 -11.82
C ALA A 353 0.54 25.00 -12.21
N TYR A 354 1.02 23.77 -12.01
CA TYR A 354 2.36 23.34 -12.37
C TYR A 354 2.37 22.20 -13.41
N GLU A 355 1.21 21.77 -13.92
CA GLU A 355 1.08 20.62 -14.83
C GLU A 355 2.02 20.71 -16.05
N GLY A 356 2.88 19.72 -16.24
CA GLY A 356 3.84 19.66 -17.35
C GLY A 356 5.07 20.58 -17.21
N MET A 357 5.19 21.37 -16.14
CA MET A 357 6.34 22.26 -15.92
C MET A 357 7.53 21.52 -15.32
N LEU A 358 8.73 22.01 -15.62
CA LEU A 358 9.92 21.72 -14.83
C LEU A 358 9.80 22.39 -13.46
N VAL A 359 9.82 21.58 -12.40
CA VAL A 359 9.70 22.03 -11.02
C VAL A 359 10.92 21.66 -10.18
N THR A 360 11.15 22.43 -9.13
CA THR A 360 12.04 22.09 -8.02
C THR A 360 11.27 22.26 -6.71
N LEU A 361 11.20 21.21 -5.89
CA LEU A 361 10.60 21.29 -4.57
C LEU A 361 11.43 22.21 -3.66
N ALA A 362 10.79 23.19 -3.05
CA ALA A 362 11.43 24.22 -2.23
C ALA A 362 11.96 23.63 -0.90
N GLU A 363 11.21 22.72 -0.30
CA GLU A 363 11.58 22.02 0.91
C GLU A 363 12.47 20.79 0.63
N PRO A 364 13.34 20.41 1.57
CA PRO A 364 13.81 19.03 1.63
C PRO A 364 12.63 18.09 1.82
N VAL A 365 12.64 16.98 1.08
CA VAL A 365 11.59 15.95 1.17
C VAL A 365 12.17 14.61 1.59
N GLN A 366 11.43 13.89 2.44
CA GLN A 366 11.83 12.57 2.94
C GLN A 366 11.06 11.47 2.22
N ILE A 367 11.72 10.36 1.91
CA ILE A 367 11.06 9.15 1.43
C ILE A 367 10.12 8.64 2.53
N ILE A 368 8.87 8.35 2.20
CA ILE A 368 7.89 7.82 3.16
C ILE A 368 7.29 6.49 2.73
N GLU A 369 7.32 6.14 1.45
CA GLU A 369 6.75 4.90 0.94
C GLU A 369 7.59 4.36 -0.22
N GLN A 370 7.77 3.03 -0.26
CA GLN A 370 8.51 2.31 -1.30
C GLN A 370 7.79 1.04 -1.77
N PHE A 371 6.53 0.80 -1.38
CA PHE A 371 5.77 -0.40 -1.74
C PHE A 371 5.62 -0.66 -3.24
N GLN A 372 5.66 0.39 -4.07
CA GLN A 372 5.57 0.26 -5.54
C GLN A 372 6.94 0.31 -6.23
N LEU A 373 8.04 0.33 -5.47
CA LEU A 373 9.38 0.57 -6.01
C LEU A 373 9.83 -0.55 -6.96
N ASP A 374 9.74 -1.80 -6.56
CA ASP A 374 10.23 -2.93 -7.35
C ASP A 374 9.35 -3.24 -8.57
N ARG A 375 8.08 -2.83 -8.50
CA ARG A 375 7.10 -3.10 -9.54
C ARG A 375 6.97 -1.94 -10.53
N PHE A 376 7.05 -0.69 -10.09
CA PHE A 376 6.81 0.50 -10.91
C PHE A 376 7.88 1.58 -10.78
N ASN A 377 8.96 1.35 -10.01
CA ASN A 377 9.97 2.37 -9.73
C ASN A 377 9.37 3.67 -9.14
N GLU A 378 8.26 3.55 -8.42
CA GLU A 378 7.58 4.66 -7.75
C GLU A 378 7.91 4.69 -6.26
N ILE A 379 8.24 5.88 -5.74
CA ILE A 379 8.31 6.15 -4.30
C ILE A 379 7.40 7.33 -3.93
N ARG A 380 6.98 7.43 -2.67
CA ARG A 380 6.37 8.66 -2.16
C ARG A 380 7.34 9.42 -1.30
N VAL A 381 7.35 10.74 -1.47
CA VAL A 381 8.11 11.68 -0.66
C VAL A 381 7.18 12.69 0.00
N THR A 382 7.62 13.27 1.11
CA THR A 382 6.87 14.32 1.80
C THR A 382 7.77 15.46 2.26
N ALA A 383 7.26 16.69 2.23
CA ALA A 383 7.88 17.83 2.89
C ALA A 383 7.54 17.87 4.38
N GLY A 384 8.48 18.24 5.24
CA GLY A 384 8.30 18.23 6.70
C GLY A 384 8.46 16.85 7.34
N ASP A 385 8.06 16.71 8.61
CA ASP A 385 8.29 15.50 9.41
C ASP A 385 7.45 14.31 8.93
N ARG A 386 8.04 13.12 8.73
CA ARG A 386 7.30 11.90 8.35
C ARG A 386 5.97 11.77 9.12
N PRO A 387 4.82 11.61 8.43
CA PRO A 387 3.53 11.58 9.11
C PRO A 387 3.39 10.29 9.92
N ALA A 388 2.76 10.41 11.09
CA ALA A 388 2.32 9.25 11.86
C ALA A 388 0.90 8.85 11.47
N GLN A 389 0.53 7.60 11.73
CA GLN A 389 -0.86 7.15 11.65
C GLN A 389 -1.74 7.98 12.60
N PHE A 390 -2.93 8.39 12.16
CA PHE A 390 -3.77 9.29 12.96
C PHE A 390 -4.04 8.74 14.37
N SER A 391 -4.44 7.47 14.45
CA SER A 391 -4.76 6.80 15.71
C SER A 391 -3.52 6.33 16.51
N GLN A 392 -2.31 6.62 16.03
CA GLN A 392 -1.10 6.58 16.89
C GLN A 392 -1.09 7.76 17.87
N LEU A 393 -1.59 8.93 17.45
CA LEU A 393 -1.49 10.17 18.22
C LEU A 393 -2.84 10.68 18.75
N HIS A 394 -3.94 10.23 18.15
CA HIS A 394 -5.27 10.78 18.40
C HIS A 394 -6.29 9.67 18.62
N THR A 395 -7.22 9.87 19.56
CA THR A 395 -8.38 8.98 19.66
C THR A 395 -9.15 8.98 18.33
N PRO A 396 -9.59 7.80 17.84
CA PRO A 396 -10.34 7.71 16.59
C PRO A 396 -11.51 8.70 16.52
N ASP A 397 -11.58 9.48 15.43
CA ASP A 397 -12.61 10.49 15.18
C ASP A 397 -12.70 10.77 13.67
N PRO A 398 -13.85 10.55 13.01
CA PRO A 398 -13.96 10.70 11.56
C PRO A 398 -13.62 12.08 11.01
N ALA A 399 -14.04 13.14 11.70
CA ALA A 399 -13.84 14.51 11.21
C ALA A 399 -12.36 14.94 11.37
N ALA A 400 -11.73 14.58 12.48
CA ALA A 400 -10.32 14.84 12.70
C ALA A 400 -9.42 13.98 11.81
N TYR A 401 -9.83 12.74 11.50
CA TYR A 401 -9.12 11.86 10.58
C TYR A 401 -9.19 12.36 9.13
N ASP A 402 -10.36 12.75 8.63
CA ASP A 402 -10.49 13.36 7.30
C ASP A 402 -9.60 14.61 7.16
N ALA A 403 -9.64 15.50 8.16
CA ALA A 403 -8.76 16.66 8.19
C ALA A 403 -7.27 16.28 8.30
N TRP A 404 -6.94 15.16 8.93
CA TRP A 404 -5.57 14.62 8.98
C TRP A 404 -5.12 14.17 7.60
N LEU A 405 -5.94 13.39 6.89
CA LEU A 405 -5.65 12.91 5.54
C LEU A 405 -5.45 14.05 4.54
N GLN A 406 -6.28 15.10 4.59
CA GLN A 406 -6.09 16.28 3.73
C GLN A 406 -4.73 16.94 4.00
N ARG A 407 -4.38 17.16 5.28
CA ARG A 407 -3.11 17.78 5.65
C ARG A 407 -1.89 16.94 5.27
N THR A 408 -1.95 15.61 5.40
CA THR A 408 -0.82 14.74 5.04
C THR A 408 -0.70 14.58 3.52
N ALA A 409 -1.82 14.56 2.80
CA ALA A 409 -1.85 14.50 1.35
C ALA A 409 -1.30 15.78 0.69
N ALA A 410 -1.64 16.97 1.20
CA ALA A 410 -1.19 18.26 0.65
C ALA A 410 0.34 18.42 0.59
N ARG A 411 1.05 17.69 1.45
CA ARG A 411 2.51 17.73 1.59
C ARG A 411 3.23 16.50 1.02
N GLY A 412 2.51 15.62 0.32
CA GLY A 412 3.04 14.38 -0.24
C GLY A 412 2.95 14.36 -1.77
N ILE A 413 3.95 13.74 -2.41
CA ILE A 413 3.97 13.57 -3.88
C ILE A 413 4.70 12.28 -4.26
N VAL A 414 4.36 11.73 -5.42
CA VAL A 414 5.07 10.57 -5.99
C VAL A 414 6.32 11.06 -6.74
N TYR A 415 7.43 10.33 -6.60
CA TYR A 415 8.62 10.48 -7.43
C TYR A 415 8.82 9.20 -8.24
N ASP A 416 9.09 9.36 -9.53
CA ASP A 416 8.87 8.33 -10.53
C ASP A 416 9.90 8.45 -11.67
N ASP A 417 10.27 7.32 -12.27
CA ASP A 417 11.32 7.18 -13.28
C ASP A 417 10.90 7.60 -14.69
N GLY A 418 9.60 7.74 -14.98
CA GLY A 418 9.08 8.07 -16.31
C GLY A 418 8.86 6.86 -17.20
N LEU A 419 8.67 5.66 -16.66
CA LEU A 419 8.28 4.46 -17.39
C LEU A 419 6.82 4.08 -17.09
N ASN A 420 6.16 3.47 -18.07
CA ASN A 420 4.87 2.76 -17.87
C ASN A 420 5.05 1.23 -17.91
N GLU A 421 6.26 0.75 -17.62
CA GLU A 421 6.60 -0.68 -17.61
C GLU A 421 6.64 -1.24 -16.18
N GLN A 422 6.16 -2.48 -16.01
CA GLN A 422 6.32 -3.18 -14.74
C GLN A 422 7.68 -3.84 -14.66
N ASN A 423 8.25 -3.88 -13.45
CA ASN A 423 9.43 -4.67 -13.10
C ASN A 423 10.70 -4.23 -13.84
N ALA A 424 10.79 -2.94 -14.19
CA ALA A 424 12.03 -2.35 -14.66
C ALA A 424 13.11 -2.44 -13.56
N ALA A 425 14.39 -2.34 -13.94
CA ALA A 425 15.45 -2.30 -12.94
C ALA A 425 15.29 -1.04 -12.08
N ILE A 426 15.41 -1.16 -10.75
CA ILE A 426 15.32 -0.03 -9.82
C ILE A 426 16.42 1.01 -10.09
N ASP A 427 17.54 0.58 -10.67
CA ASP A 427 18.60 1.46 -11.18
C ASP A 427 18.13 2.50 -12.22
N MET A 428 16.95 2.31 -12.83
CA MET A 428 16.37 3.29 -13.74
C MET A 428 15.80 4.50 -12.99
N LEU A 429 15.39 4.36 -11.73
CA LEU A 429 14.95 5.48 -10.91
C LEU A 429 16.14 6.39 -10.55
N ALA A 430 16.10 7.64 -11.01
CA ALA A 430 17.19 8.58 -10.79
C ALA A 430 17.42 8.83 -9.28
N GLY A 431 18.67 8.64 -8.85
CA GLY A 431 19.08 8.69 -7.43
C GLY A 431 19.16 7.32 -6.74
N PHE A 432 18.74 6.22 -7.38
CA PHE A 432 18.76 4.87 -6.81
C PHE A 432 19.88 3.97 -7.36
N SER A 433 20.53 4.35 -8.47
CA SER A 433 21.64 3.57 -9.03
C SER A 433 22.99 3.92 -8.38
N PRO A 434 23.84 2.92 -8.04
CA PRO A 434 23.57 1.48 -8.09
C PRO A 434 22.64 1.02 -6.97
N TYR A 435 21.64 0.18 -7.29
CA TYR A 435 20.72 -0.34 -6.27
C TYR A 435 21.15 -1.73 -5.73
N ALA A 436 21.45 -1.77 -4.43
CA ALA A 436 21.72 -2.98 -3.66
C ALA A 436 21.49 -2.68 -2.18
N GLU A 437 21.30 -3.68 -1.31
CA GLU A 437 21.04 -3.44 0.13
C GLU A 437 21.99 -2.42 0.78
N ALA A 438 23.29 -2.48 0.47
CA ALA A 438 24.29 -1.57 1.02
C ALA A 438 24.15 -0.10 0.58
N THR A 439 23.52 0.16 -0.57
CA THR A 439 23.36 1.49 -1.18
C THR A 439 21.90 1.94 -1.28
N ALA A 440 20.94 1.06 -1.02
CA ALA A 440 19.51 1.31 -1.12
C ALA A 440 19.07 2.43 -0.15
N PRO A 441 18.40 3.49 -0.66
CA PRO A 441 17.76 4.50 0.17
C PRO A 441 16.70 3.89 1.10
N ARG A 442 16.58 4.46 2.30
CA ARG A 442 15.59 4.07 3.31
C ARG A 442 14.47 5.08 3.38
N MET A 443 13.28 4.64 3.78
CA MET A 443 12.24 5.59 4.19
C MET A 443 12.80 6.47 5.32
N GLY A 444 12.66 7.79 5.19
CA GLY A 444 13.30 8.81 6.02
C GLY A 444 14.59 9.41 5.46
N ASP A 445 15.16 8.86 4.37
CA ASP A 445 16.24 9.51 3.62
C ASP A 445 15.72 10.73 2.85
N THR A 446 16.59 11.74 2.68
CA THR A 446 16.17 13.08 2.27
C THR A 446 16.71 13.46 0.90
N ALA A 447 15.85 13.92 0.00
CA ALA A 447 16.24 14.66 -1.20
C ALA A 447 16.19 16.17 -0.94
N TYR A 448 17.16 16.89 -1.47
CA TYR A 448 17.23 18.36 -1.40
C TYR A 448 17.06 18.93 -2.79
N GLY A 449 16.08 19.84 -2.97
CA GLY A 449 15.81 20.43 -4.28
C GLY A 449 15.41 19.38 -5.32
N LEU A 450 14.57 18.41 -4.93
CA LEU A 450 14.07 17.38 -5.84
C LEU A 450 13.48 18.05 -7.08
N THR A 451 14.00 17.70 -8.25
CA THR A 451 13.73 18.38 -9.52
C THR A 451 13.27 17.38 -10.58
N GLY A 452 12.29 17.77 -11.37
CA GLY A 452 11.74 16.96 -12.46
C GLY A 452 10.54 17.65 -13.10
N VAL A 453 9.89 16.97 -14.04
CA VAL A 453 8.66 17.48 -14.64
C VAL A 453 7.48 17.08 -13.76
N MET A 454 6.60 18.04 -13.45
CA MET A 454 5.33 17.77 -12.76
C MET A 454 4.36 17.14 -13.75
N ASP A 455 3.87 15.94 -13.45
CA ASP A 455 2.99 15.14 -14.33
C ASP A 455 1.71 14.76 -13.57
N TYR A 456 0.57 14.74 -14.28
CA TYR A 456 -0.71 14.23 -13.79
C TYR A 456 -1.27 13.12 -14.68
N LYS A 457 -0.78 11.89 -14.51
CA LYS A 457 -1.26 10.76 -15.33
C LYS A 457 -1.55 9.51 -14.53
N TRP A 458 -2.14 8.55 -15.22
CA TRP A 458 -2.19 7.16 -14.78
C TRP A 458 -0.85 6.45 -15.07
N ALA A 459 -0.24 5.78 -14.10
CA ALA A 459 1.06 5.09 -14.27
C ALA A 459 0.95 3.62 -14.73
N GLY A 460 0.12 3.34 -15.73
CA GLY A 460 0.22 2.03 -16.40
C GLY A 460 -0.36 0.80 -15.67
N ASN A 461 -0.89 0.94 -14.45
CA ASN A 461 -1.49 -0.17 -13.68
C ASN A 461 -3.00 -0.01 -13.49
N GLY A 462 -3.80 -0.98 -13.94
CA GLY A 462 -5.27 -0.91 -13.86
C GLY A 462 -5.86 -0.78 -12.45
N SER A 463 -5.06 -0.97 -11.38
CA SER A 463 -5.46 -0.67 -9.99
C SER A 463 -4.98 0.69 -9.47
N SER A 464 -4.09 1.37 -10.20
CA SER A 464 -3.61 2.72 -9.87
C SER A 464 -4.55 3.77 -10.47
N GLN A 465 -4.66 4.91 -9.80
CA GLN A 465 -5.43 6.07 -10.24
C GLN A 465 -4.47 7.15 -10.77
N SER A 466 -5.00 8.16 -11.47
CA SER A 466 -4.21 9.34 -11.84
C SER A 466 -3.73 10.07 -10.60
N THR A 467 -2.46 10.47 -10.56
CA THR A 467 -1.89 11.19 -9.42
C THR A 467 -0.75 12.10 -9.84
N TRP A 468 -0.49 13.12 -9.02
CA TRP A 468 0.63 14.04 -9.21
C TRP A 468 1.97 13.36 -8.95
N ARG A 469 2.88 13.51 -9.91
CA ARG A 469 4.24 12.96 -9.87
C ARG A 469 5.28 14.01 -10.23
N VAL A 470 6.47 13.85 -9.66
CA VAL A 470 7.68 14.44 -10.24
C VAL A 470 8.39 13.36 -11.03
N ARG A 471 8.36 13.46 -12.36
CA ARG A 471 9.09 12.58 -13.28
C ARG A 471 10.53 13.05 -13.40
N ALA A 472 11.49 12.15 -13.17
CA ALA A 472 12.90 12.48 -13.36
C ALA A 472 13.16 12.88 -14.82
N HIS A 473 13.72 14.08 -15.06
CA HIS A 473 13.98 14.58 -16.42
C HIS A 473 15.41 14.33 -16.92
N THR A 474 16.30 13.83 -16.04
CA THR A 474 17.70 13.49 -16.33
C THR A 474 18.25 12.58 -15.22
N ASP A 475 19.19 11.69 -15.56
CA ASP A 475 19.81 10.72 -14.64
C ASP A 475 20.41 11.32 -13.35
N ASP A 476 21.07 12.47 -13.45
CA ASP A 476 21.85 13.06 -12.35
C ASP A 476 21.10 14.19 -11.61
N ALA A 477 19.80 14.38 -11.88
CA ALA A 477 19.04 15.50 -11.30
C ALA A 477 18.87 15.37 -9.78
N ASN A 478 18.73 14.14 -9.28
CA ASN A 478 18.27 13.87 -7.92
C ASN A 478 19.20 12.90 -7.20
N THR A 479 19.43 13.19 -5.92
CA THR A 479 20.19 12.32 -5.01
C THR A 479 19.51 12.29 -3.66
N PHE A 480 19.50 11.11 -3.03
CA PHE A 480 18.97 10.92 -1.68
C PHE A 480 20.12 10.81 -0.69
N VAL A 481 20.10 11.67 0.33
CA VAL A 481 21.10 11.69 1.40
C VAL A 481 20.60 10.80 2.53
N ALA A 482 21.48 9.91 3.01
CA ALA A 482 21.21 9.02 4.14
C ALA A 482 21.01 9.80 5.46
N THR A 483 19.78 10.24 5.71
CA THR A 483 19.36 10.94 6.94
C THR A 483 18.69 9.99 7.93
N ASN A 484 18.23 8.82 7.47
CA ASN A 484 17.84 7.70 8.30
C ASN A 484 18.83 6.54 8.08
N PRO A 485 20.04 6.57 8.67
CA PRO A 485 21.05 5.57 8.41
C PRO A 485 20.63 4.20 8.95
N ARG A 486 20.85 3.15 8.15
CA ARG A 486 20.58 1.76 8.56
C ARG A 486 21.30 1.40 9.86
N PRO A 487 20.61 0.83 10.86
CA PRO A 487 21.28 0.34 12.07
C PRO A 487 22.27 -0.78 11.73
N ALA A 488 23.52 -0.64 12.16
CA ALA A 488 24.57 -1.63 11.87
C ALA A 488 24.46 -2.92 12.71
N ALA A 489 23.71 -2.88 13.81
CA ALA A 489 23.48 -4.00 14.72
C ALA A 489 22.17 -3.77 15.50
N ALA A 490 21.67 -4.83 16.15
CA ALA A 490 20.57 -4.72 17.09
C ALA A 490 20.92 -3.81 18.28
N PRO A 491 19.96 -3.06 18.82
CA PRO A 491 20.16 -2.29 20.03
C PRO A 491 20.53 -3.21 21.21
N GLN A 492 21.14 -2.63 22.24
CA GLN A 492 21.43 -3.34 23.48
C GLN A 492 20.53 -2.79 24.57
N VAL A 493 20.00 -3.69 25.41
CA VAL A 493 19.20 -3.34 26.58
C VAL A 493 19.84 -3.89 27.84
N ASP A 494 19.73 -3.14 28.92
CA ASP A 494 20.15 -3.56 30.26
C ASP A 494 19.16 -4.58 30.85
N GLY A 495 19.65 -5.49 31.69
CA GLY A 495 18.83 -6.53 32.31
C GLY A 495 19.56 -7.86 32.41
N ASP A 496 18.98 -8.81 33.12
CA ASP A 496 19.41 -10.23 33.14
C ASP A 496 18.37 -11.17 32.52
N LEU A 497 17.28 -10.60 32.01
CA LEU A 497 16.34 -11.24 31.10
C LEU A 497 16.04 -10.28 29.94
N ARG A 498 16.19 -10.77 28.71
CA ARG A 498 15.82 -10.04 27.49
C ARG A 498 14.65 -10.73 26.80
N VAL A 499 13.60 -9.97 26.51
CA VAL A 499 12.42 -10.47 25.78
C VAL A 499 12.17 -9.65 24.53
N THR A 500 11.61 -10.25 23.49
CA THR A 500 11.25 -9.50 22.26
C THR A 500 9.99 -10.04 21.61
N SER A 501 9.16 -9.12 21.11
CA SER A 501 8.14 -9.44 20.09
C SER A 501 8.84 -9.51 18.74
N PHE A 502 8.55 -10.54 17.93
CA PHE A 502 9.25 -10.76 16.67
C PHE A 502 8.32 -11.37 15.61
N ASN A 503 7.95 -10.55 14.63
CA ASN A 503 7.25 -11.00 13.43
C ASN A 503 8.26 -11.67 12.47
N VAL A 504 7.98 -12.90 12.03
CA VAL A 504 8.88 -13.67 11.14
C VAL A 504 8.49 -13.59 9.65
N LEU A 505 7.55 -12.71 9.28
CA LEU A 505 7.07 -12.41 7.93
C LEU A 505 6.66 -13.67 7.16
N ASN A 506 5.55 -14.30 7.57
CA ASN A 506 5.06 -15.56 7.03
C ASN A 506 6.18 -16.62 6.89
N LEU A 507 6.83 -17.02 8.00
CA LEU A 507 7.80 -18.12 7.96
C LEU A 507 7.06 -19.45 7.87
N PHE A 508 6.84 -19.88 6.64
CA PHE A 508 6.22 -21.15 6.31
C PHE A 508 7.26 -22.13 5.82
N LYS A 509 7.14 -23.37 6.27
CA LYS A 509 7.91 -24.48 5.74
C LYS A 509 7.24 -25.05 4.49
N THR A 510 5.91 -25.01 4.44
CA THR A 510 5.16 -25.34 3.23
C THR A 510 5.32 -24.22 2.22
N LEU A 511 5.77 -24.55 1.01
CA LEU A 511 6.01 -23.59 -0.06
C LEU A 511 4.71 -23.21 -0.77
N ASP A 512 4.54 -21.95 -1.12
CA ASP A 512 3.41 -21.48 -1.92
C ASP A 512 3.61 -21.81 -3.41
N ASN A 513 3.41 -23.09 -3.75
CA ASN A 513 3.52 -23.61 -5.11
C ASN A 513 2.32 -24.48 -5.50
N GLY A 514 1.16 -24.18 -4.93
CA GLY A 514 -0.07 -24.97 -5.04
C GLY A 514 -0.15 -26.15 -4.06
N ALA A 515 0.78 -26.23 -3.09
CA ALA A 515 0.64 -27.11 -1.93
C ALA A 515 -0.36 -26.53 -0.92
N SER A 516 -0.79 -27.34 0.05
CA SER A 516 -1.58 -26.87 1.20
C SER A 516 -0.82 -27.17 2.48
N THR A 517 -0.96 -26.28 3.45
CA THR A 517 -0.45 -26.45 4.82
C THR A 517 -1.04 -27.69 5.49
N ALA A 518 -0.50 -28.11 6.63
CA ALA A 518 -1.02 -29.25 7.40
C ALA A 518 -2.50 -29.09 7.83
N LEU A 519 -2.99 -27.85 7.96
CA LEU A 519 -4.39 -27.52 8.23
C LEU A 519 -5.28 -27.46 6.98
N GLY A 520 -4.69 -27.56 5.79
CA GLY A 520 -5.41 -27.51 4.51
C GLY A 520 -5.65 -26.10 3.97
N HIS A 521 -4.97 -25.09 4.52
CA HIS A 521 -4.97 -23.72 4.00
C HIS A 521 -3.88 -23.51 2.96
N ASP A 522 -4.03 -22.46 2.15
CA ASP A 522 -2.97 -21.99 1.26
C ASP A 522 -1.78 -21.47 2.09
N PRO A 523 -0.53 -21.83 1.72
CA PRO A 523 0.67 -21.27 2.33
C PRO A 523 0.79 -19.77 2.07
N ARG A 524 1.47 -19.03 2.94
CA ARG A 524 1.59 -17.55 2.85
C ARG A 524 3.05 -17.05 2.83
N GLY A 525 4.01 -17.97 2.86
CA GLY A 525 5.45 -17.67 2.92
C GLY A 525 6.15 -17.78 1.56
N ALA A 526 7.35 -18.33 1.55
CA ALA A 526 8.15 -18.51 0.33
C ALA A 526 7.47 -19.35 -0.75
N ASN A 527 7.60 -18.93 -2.01
CA ASN A 527 7.07 -19.64 -3.19
C ASN A 527 7.94 -20.86 -3.55
N ASN A 528 9.24 -20.81 -3.21
CA ASN A 528 10.20 -21.86 -3.52
C ASN A 528 11.26 -22.07 -2.42
N ALA A 529 12.08 -23.12 -2.56
CA ALA A 529 13.05 -23.51 -1.54
C ALA A 529 14.22 -22.51 -1.40
N GLU A 530 14.58 -21.82 -2.49
CA GLU A 530 15.61 -20.79 -2.51
C GLU A 530 15.16 -19.56 -1.70
N GLU A 531 13.93 -19.10 -1.89
CA GLU A 531 13.31 -18.04 -1.09
C GLU A 531 13.20 -18.42 0.39
N LEU A 532 12.77 -19.65 0.71
CA LEU A 532 12.72 -20.13 2.10
C LEU A 532 14.10 -20.11 2.75
N THR A 533 15.14 -20.49 2.00
CA THR A 533 16.52 -20.43 2.49
C THR A 533 16.95 -18.99 2.77
N ARG A 534 16.61 -18.05 1.87
CA ARG A 534 16.91 -16.62 2.03
C ARG A 534 16.19 -16.01 3.24
N GLN A 535 14.92 -16.34 3.42
CA GLN A 535 14.08 -15.91 4.54
C GLN A 535 14.70 -16.41 5.85
N LEU A 536 14.86 -17.73 5.98
CA LEU A 536 15.40 -18.37 7.17
C LEU A 536 16.79 -17.81 7.54
N GLN A 537 17.64 -17.55 6.54
CA GLN A 537 18.96 -16.97 6.77
C GLN A 537 18.89 -15.58 7.42
N LYS A 538 18.06 -14.66 6.90
CA LYS A 538 17.89 -13.32 7.48
C LYS A 538 17.19 -13.37 8.85
N THR A 539 16.17 -14.21 9.02
CA THR A 539 15.51 -14.44 10.32
C THR A 539 16.51 -14.93 11.37
N VAL A 540 17.40 -15.87 11.04
CA VAL A 540 18.45 -16.35 11.94
C VAL A 540 19.44 -15.25 12.28
N ASN A 541 19.88 -14.44 11.31
CA ASN A 541 20.78 -13.32 11.56
C ASN A 541 20.17 -12.29 12.51
N ALA A 542 18.87 -12.01 12.36
CA ALA A 542 18.13 -11.09 13.21
C ALA A 542 18.06 -11.60 14.67
N ILE A 543 17.63 -12.85 14.88
CA ILE A 543 17.51 -13.46 16.22
C ILE A 543 18.89 -13.56 16.91
N VAL A 544 19.94 -13.92 16.16
CA VAL A 544 21.31 -13.95 16.68
C VAL A 544 21.78 -12.55 17.11
N SER A 545 21.41 -11.51 16.37
CA SER A 545 21.81 -10.13 16.68
C SER A 545 21.04 -9.55 17.87
N LEU A 546 19.73 -9.82 17.95
CA LEU A 546 18.88 -9.42 19.08
C LEU A 546 19.35 -10.01 20.40
N ASP A 547 19.88 -11.24 20.36
CA ASP A 547 20.38 -11.95 21.55
C ASP A 547 19.35 -12.01 22.70
N ALA A 548 18.06 -12.09 22.35
CA ALA A 548 16.97 -12.20 23.30
C ALA A 548 16.93 -13.61 23.94
N ASP A 549 16.44 -13.68 25.17
CA ASP A 549 16.35 -14.91 25.95
C ASP A 549 14.99 -15.58 25.82
N VAL A 550 13.93 -14.79 25.59
CA VAL A 550 12.58 -15.27 25.23
C VAL A 550 12.06 -14.46 24.05
N LEU A 551 11.59 -15.13 23.00
CA LEU A 551 11.04 -14.50 21.81
C LEU A 551 9.60 -14.96 21.61
N GLY A 552 8.68 -14.00 21.58
CA GLY A 552 7.31 -14.20 21.11
C GLY A 552 7.27 -14.04 19.59
N LEU A 553 6.97 -15.12 18.88
CA LEU A 553 6.93 -15.15 17.43
C LEU A 553 5.49 -14.97 16.94
N VAL A 554 5.30 -14.11 15.96
CA VAL A 554 4.06 -14.02 15.17
C VAL A 554 4.39 -14.31 13.70
N GLU A 555 3.38 -14.63 12.88
CA GLU A 555 3.57 -14.90 11.44
C GLU A 555 4.28 -16.24 11.12
N LEU A 556 4.10 -17.26 11.99
CA LEU A 556 4.63 -18.61 11.82
C LEU A 556 3.60 -19.55 11.19
N GLU A 557 4.00 -20.49 10.32
CA GLU A 557 3.08 -21.56 9.90
C GLU A 557 2.55 -22.37 11.10
N ASN A 558 1.24 -22.57 11.13
CA ASN A 558 0.54 -23.24 12.22
C ASN A 558 0.72 -24.77 12.15
N GLU A 559 1.85 -25.26 12.67
CA GLU A 559 2.10 -26.68 12.93
C GLU A 559 3.18 -26.86 14.00
N PHE A 560 2.94 -27.72 14.99
CA PHE A 560 3.85 -28.00 16.11
C PHE A 560 3.96 -29.52 16.38
N ASP A 561 5.16 -29.99 16.74
CA ASP A 561 5.40 -31.36 17.20
C ASP A 561 6.02 -31.36 18.61
N PRO A 562 5.62 -32.27 19.53
CA PRO A 562 6.31 -32.45 20.81
C PRO A 562 7.76 -32.97 20.68
N VAL A 563 8.16 -33.45 19.51
CA VAL A 563 9.49 -33.97 19.19
C VAL A 563 10.10 -33.14 18.06
N ASN A 564 11.25 -32.53 18.33
CA ASN A 564 12.00 -31.82 17.29
C ASN A 564 12.66 -32.81 16.31
N ASP A 565 11.99 -33.07 15.19
CA ASP A 565 12.53 -33.82 14.05
C ASP A 565 12.78 -32.92 12.82
N GLY A 566 12.55 -31.62 12.97
CA GLY A 566 12.67 -30.62 11.93
C GLY A 566 11.47 -30.56 11.01
N SER A 567 10.34 -31.17 11.36
CA SER A 567 9.14 -31.28 10.50
C SER A 567 8.34 -29.99 10.40
N THR A 568 8.40 -29.11 11.41
CA THR A 568 7.62 -27.87 11.48
C THR A 568 8.46 -26.60 11.23
N ALA A 569 7.81 -25.46 10.99
CA ALA A 569 8.49 -24.18 10.76
C ALA A 569 9.30 -23.72 11.98
N ILE A 570 8.76 -23.86 13.20
CA ILE A 570 9.48 -23.48 14.43
C ILE A 570 10.68 -24.39 14.71
N GLU A 571 10.58 -25.69 14.41
CA GLU A 571 11.70 -26.61 14.53
C GLU A 571 12.79 -26.29 13.51
N MET A 572 12.43 -26.00 12.26
CA MET A 572 13.36 -25.54 11.23
C MET A 572 14.14 -24.31 11.71
N LEU A 573 13.45 -23.32 12.28
CA LEU A 573 14.08 -22.11 12.84
C LEU A 573 15.03 -22.42 14.00
N VAL A 574 14.56 -23.15 15.01
CA VAL A 574 15.37 -23.52 16.19
C VAL A 574 16.57 -24.38 15.80
N ASN A 575 16.41 -25.30 14.85
CA ASN A 575 17.51 -26.12 14.35
C ASN A 575 18.55 -25.28 13.61
N ALA A 576 18.14 -24.27 12.83
CA ALA A 576 19.06 -23.34 12.18
C ALA A 576 19.83 -22.49 13.20
N LEU A 577 19.15 -21.96 14.21
CA LEU A 577 19.76 -21.20 15.31
C LEU A 577 20.78 -22.04 16.09
N ASN A 578 20.39 -23.26 16.49
CA ASN A 578 21.28 -24.18 17.21
C ASN A 578 22.44 -24.69 16.34
N SER A 579 22.26 -24.80 15.02
CA SER A 579 23.38 -25.08 14.11
C SER A 579 24.39 -23.94 14.07
N ARG A 580 23.92 -22.69 14.23
CA ARG A 580 24.75 -21.48 14.19
C ARG A 580 25.46 -21.19 15.51
N LEU A 581 24.75 -21.32 16.63
CA LEU A 581 25.20 -20.89 17.97
C LEU A 581 25.75 -22.05 18.82
N GLY A 582 25.41 -23.29 18.47
CA GLY A 582 25.71 -24.48 19.25
C GLY A 582 24.44 -25.20 19.67
N SER A 583 24.51 -26.53 19.77
CA SER A 583 23.37 -27.36 20.12
C SER A 583 22.76 -26.97 21.47
N ASN A 584 21.42 -26.98 21.54
CA ASN A 584 20.64 -26.65 22.74
C ASN A 584 20.77 -25.19 23.24
N THR A 585 21.15 -24.24 22.36
CA THR A 585 21.13 -22.82 22.71
C THR A 585 19.70 -22.30 22.84
N PHE A 586 18.84 -22.65 21.88
CA PHE A 586 17.42 -22.34 21.87
C PHE A 586 16.58 -23.62 21.94
N ALA A 587 15.44 -23.52 22.61
CA ALA A 587 14.34 -24.48 22.56
C ALA A 587 13.04 -23.75 22.15
N TYR A 588 12.04 -24.49 21.69
CA TYR A 588 10.69 -23.97 21.46
C TYR A 588 9.71 -24.52 22.50
N VAL A 589 8.60 -23.82 22.66
CA VAL A 589 7.46 -24.26 23.47
C VAL A 589 6.52 -25.08 22.58
N TYR A 590 6.33 -26.36 22.90
CA TYR A 590 5.24 -27.14 22.32
C TYR A 590 3.93 -26.75 23.02
N PRO A 591 2.90 -26.27 22.31
CA PRO A 591 1.71 -25.67 22.91
C PRO A 591 0.74 -26.70 23.51
N GLY A 592 1.07 -28.00 23.49
CA GLY A 592 0.22 -29.09 23.98
C GLY A 592 -0.63 -29.75 22.90
N SER A 593 -0.82 -29.08 21.76
CA SER A 593 -1.53 -29.54 20.56
C SER A 593 -0.67 -29.37 19.31
N ARG A 594 -1.08 -30.01 18.20
CA ARG A 594 -0.42 -29.83 16.90
C ARG A 594 -0.63 -28.44 16.30
N PHE A 595 -1.71 -27.76 16.69
CA PHE A 595 -2.12 -26.47 16.12
C PHE A 595 -2.52 -25.49 17.22
N VAL A 596 -2.26 -24.21 16.99
CA VAL A 596 -2.69 -23.08 17.83
C VAL A 596 -3.80 -22.35 17.07
N GLY A 597 -5.05 -22.60 17.43
CA GLY A 597 -6.22 -22.08 16.69
C GLY A 597 -6.40 -22.71 15.30
N SER A 598 -7.18 -22.05 14.45
CA SER A 598 -7.61 -22.58 13.15
C SER A 598 -6.97 -21.93 11.91
N ASP A 599 -6.29 -20.79 12.05
CA ASP A 599 -5.69 -20.07 10.91
C ASP A 599 -4.40 -20.75 10.41
N ALA A 600 -4.01 -20.49 9.15
CA ALA A 600 -2.74 -20.97 8.59
C ALA A 600 -1.52 -20.41 9.34
N ILE A 601 -1.67 -19.24 9.96
CA ILE A 601 -0.66 -18.57 10.77
C ILE A 601 -0.94 -18.81 12.25
N ALA A 602 0.10 -19.08 13.02
CA ALA A 602 0.09 -19.17 14.47
C ALA A 602 1.10 -18.20 15.10
N VAL A 603 0.92 -18.01 16.41
CA VAL A 603 1.95 -17.49 17.30
C VAL A 603 2.80 -18.63 17.87
N GLY A 604 4.04 -18.34 18.28
CA GLY A 604 4.95 -19.33 18.87
C GLY A 604 5.89 -18.70 19.89
N VAL A 605 6.59 -19.54 20.67
CA VAL A 605 7.61 -19.08 21.64
C VAL A 605 8.88 -19.90 21.49
N ILE A 606 10.01 -19.21 21.36
CA ILE A 606 11.35 -19.80 21.52
C ILE A 606 12.09 -19.12 22.66
N TYR A 607 12.98 -19.86 23.33
CA TYR A 607 13.69 -19.36 24.50
C TYR A 607 15.06 -20.00 24.66
N LYS A 608 15.94 -19.37 25.43
CA LYS A 608 17.25 -19.91 25.82
C LYS A 608 17.13 -20.71 27.13
N PRO A 609 17.30 -22.05 27.10
CA PRO A 609 17.20 -22.89 28.30
C PRO A 609 18.28 -22.63 29.36
N ALA A 610 19.30 -21.85 29.02
CA ALA A 610 20.34 -21.42 29.95
C ALA A 610 19.92 -20.21 30.82
N VAL A 611 18.87 -19.49 30.45
CA VAL A 611 18.38 -18.29 31.15
C VAL A 611 17.03 -18.54 31.79
N VAL A 612 16.13 -19.25 31.11
CA VAL A 612 14.79 -19.57 31.62
C VAL A 612 14.44 -21.04 31.41
N ALA A 613 13.57 -21.57 32.26
CA ALA A 613 12.93 -22.88 32.09
C ALA A 613 11.42 -22.71 32.17
N ILE A 614 10.64 -23.55 31.49
CA ILE A 614 9.19 -23.61 31.73
C ILE A 614 8.99 -23.93 33.22
N ALA A 615 8.19 -23.12 33.91
CA ALA A 615 8.03 -23.23 35.36
C ALA A 615 7.49 -24.61 35.77
N ASP A 616 7.92 -25.12 36.92
CA ASP A 616 7.44 -26.41 37.40
C ASP A 616 5.93 -26.38 37.64
N GLY A 617 5.20 -27.36 37.10
CA GLY A 617 3.74 -27.41 37.11
C GLY A 617 3.04 -26.52 36.08
N SER A 618 3.77 -25.73 35.27
CA SER A 618 3.22 -24.95 34.15
C SER A 618 2.91 -25.86 32.95
N ALA A 619 1.76 -25.64 32.34
CA ALA A 619 1.42 -26.16 31.01
C ALA A 619 1.16 -24.98 30.06
N PRO A 620 1.76 -24.96 28.85
CA PRO A 620 1.39 -23.98 27.83
C PRO A 620 -0.12 -24.02 27.57
N ALA A 621 -0.73 -22.84 27.40
CA ALA A 621 -2.17 -22.69 27.27
C ALA A 621 -2.50 -21.88 26.02
N ILE A 622 -3.63 -22.20 25.38
CA ILE A 622 -4.12 -21.53 24.17
C ILE A 622 -5.41 -20.81 24.49
N LEU A 623 -5.55 -19.57 24.02
CA LEU A 623 -6.81 -18.84 24.04
C LEU A 623 -7.45 -18.92 22.65
N ASP A 624 -8.45 -19.79 22.54
CA ASP A 624 -9.34 -19.97 21.39
C ASP A 624 -10.80 -19.66 21.81
N ASP A 625 -11.77 -19.87 20.92
CA ASP A 625 -13.18 -19.58 21.26
C ASP A 625 -13.75 -20.55 22.30
N THR A 626 -13.20 -21.77 22.39
CA THR A 626 -13.61 -22.74 23.41
C THR A 626 -13.23 -22.23 24.80
N VAL A 627 -12.03 -21.67 24.95
CA VAL A 627 -11.55 -21.09 26.21
C VAL A 627 -12.24 -19.75 26.48
N ALA A 628 -12.35 -18.86 25.49
CA ALA A 628 -12.99 -17.56 25.65
C ALA A 628 -14.45 -17.68 26.10
N ALA A 629 -15.18 -18.68 25.61
CA ALA A 629 -16.57 -18.98 26.03
C ALA A 629 -16.71 -19.38 27.51
N THR A 630 -15.61 -19.74 28.19
CA THR A 630 -15.62 -20.03 29.63
C THR A 630 -15.46 -18.79 30.50
N LEU A 631 -15.04 -17.66 29.91
CA LEU A 631 -14.76 -16.44 30.64
C LEU A 631 -16.07 -15.73 31.01
N PRO A 632 -16.27 -15.32 32.29
CA PRO A 632 -17.52 -14.68 32.72
C PRO A 632 -17.91 -13.41 31.95
N ILE A 633 -16.93 -12.68 31.41
CA ILE A 633 -17.16 -11.47 30.61
C ILE A 633 -17.86 -11.77 29.27
N PHE A 634 -17.79 -13.00 28.78
CA PHE A 634 -18.40 -13.46 27.54
C PHE A 634 -19.56 -14.45 27.75
N ALA A 635 -20.16 -14.49 28.96
CA ALA A 635 -21.23 -15.43 29.28
C ALA A 635 -22.46 -15.33 28.34
N ASP A 636 -22.71 -14.14 27.80
CA ASP A 636 -23.83 -13.87 26.88
C ASP A 636 -23.37 -13.71 25.41
N HIS A 637 -22.10 -13.99 25.10
CA HIS A 637 -21.54 -13.83 23.76
C HIS A 637 -21.86 -15.04 22.87
N ASP A 638 -22.23 -14.78 21.61
CA ASP A 638 -22.58 -15.83 20.64
C ASP A 638 -21.37 -16.24 19.79
N PHE A 639 -20.55 -17.13 20.33
CA PHE A 639 -19.36 -17.65 19.63
C PHE A 639 -19.67 -18.47 18.37
N VAL A 640 -20.93 -18.82 18.10
CA VAL A 640 -21.29 -19.54 16.87
C VAL A 640 -21.37 -18.58 15.69
N ASN A 641 -21.93 -17.39 15.92
CA ASN A 641 -22.12 -16.39 14.86
C ASN A 641 -21.06 -15.28 14.90
N GLU A 642 -20.40 -15.07 16.03
CA GLU A 642 -19.41 -14.02 16.25
C GLU A 642 -18.08 -14.54 16.81
N PRO A 643 -17.41 -15.53 16.19
CA PRO A 643 -16.19 -16.14 16.74
C PRO A 643 -15.06 -15.12 16.98
N LEU A 644 -14.40 -15.12 18.14
CA LEU A 644 -13.34 -14.17 18.47
C LEU A 644 -11.97 -14.62 17.94
N PHE A 645 -11.73 -15.93 17.91
CA PHE A 645 -10.43 -16.54 17.60
C PHE A 645 -10.49 -17.60 16.49
N ASP A 646 -11.59 -18.33 16.32
CA ASP A 646 -11.65 -19.45 15.39
C ASP A 646 -12.40 -19.10 14.10
N GLY A 647 -11.71 -19.19 12.97
CA GLY A 647 -12.27 -19.03 11.62
C GLY A 647 -11.78 -17.78 10.89
N PRO A 648 -12.50 -17.36 9.82
CA PRO A 648 -12.14 -16.18 9.06
C PRO A 648 -12.45 -14.90 9.84
N SER A 649 -11.67 -13.84 9.60
CA SER A 649 -11.89 -12.50 10.18
C SER A 649 -11.86 -12.45 11.71
N THR A 650 -11.17 -13.38 12.36
CA THR A 650 -10.98 -13.43 13.81
C THR A 650 -9.59 -12.95 14.22
N ASN A 651 -9.37 -12.76 15.52
CA ASN A 651 -8.02 -12.71 16.08
C ASN A 651 -7.36 -14.08 15.90
N ARG A 652 -6.03 -14.17 15.82
CA ARG A 652 -5.37 -15.48 15.91
C ARG A 652 -5.31 -15.91 17.38
N ALA A 653 -5.46 -17.21 17.61
CA ALA A 653 -5.43 -17.77 18.97
C ALA A 653 -4.11 -17.40 19.68
N SER A 654 -4.21 -16.99 20.94
CA SER A 654 -3.05 -16.55 21.74
C SER A 654 -2.40 -17.71 22.47
N LEU A 655 -1.09 -17.64 22.73
CA LEU A 655 -0.33 -18.68 23.42
C LEU A 655 0.29 -18.12 24.71
N ALA A 656 -0.01 -18.75 25.84
CA ALA A 656 0.55 -18.39 27.14
C ALA A 656 1.50 -19.48 27.66
N VAL A 657 2.61 -19.07 28.27
CA VAL A 657 3.57 -19.95 28.95
C VAL A 657 4.18 -19.22 30.15
N THR A 658 4.24 -19.90 31.29
CA THR A 658 4.95 -19.38 32.47
C THR A 658 6.36 -19.96 32.51
N PHE A 659 7.35 -19.07 32.65
CA PHE A 659 8.77 -19.38 32.79
C PHE A 659 9.24 -19.08 34.21
N THR A 660 10.27 -19.79 34.64
CA THR A 660 11.12 -19.45 35.78
C THR A 660 12.45 -18.93 35.26
N HIS A 661 12.87 -17.73 35.70
CA HIS A 661 14.22 -17.22 35.47
C HIS A 661 15.21 -18.04 36.31
N ILE A 662 16.24 -18.62 35.68
CA ILE A 662 17.05 -19.66 36.31
C ILE A 662 17.90 -19.12 37.45
N SER A 663 18.52 -17.94 37.29
CA SER A 663 19.34 -17.35 38.35
C SER A 663 18.49 -16.68 39.44
N GLY A 664 17.31 -16.19 39.07
CA GLY A 664 16.41 -15.48 39.96
C GLY A 664 15.43 -16.37 40.75
N GLY A 665 15.06 -17.52 40.19
CA GLY A 665 13.96 -18.35 40.69
C GLY A 665 12.57 -17.72 40.55
N ASP A 666 12.51 -16.55 39.90
CA ASP A 666 11.33 -15.73 39.73
C ASP A 666 10.48 -16.20 38.56
N ASN A 667 9.15 -16.21 38.72
CA ASN A 667 8.23 -16.68 37.70
C ASN A 667 7.62 -15.50 36.94
N PHE A 668 7.38 -15.68 35.65
CA PHE A 668 6.64 -14.71 34.85
C PHE A 668 5.91 -15.40 33.70
N THR A 669 4.76 -14.87 33.32
CA THR A 669 3.93 -15.42 32.24
C THR A 669 4.09 -14.59 30.97
N VAL A 670 4.42 -15.23 29.86
CA VAL A 670 4.43 -14.61 28.53
C VAL A 670 3.17 -15.01 27.79
N VAL A 671 2.46 -14.03 27.21
CA VAL A 671 1.34 -14.24 26.30
C VAL A 671 1.68 -13.62 24.94
N VAL A 672 1.75 -14.44 23.91
CA VAL A 672 1.97 -13.99 22.53
C VAL A 672 0.63 -13.89 21.82
N ASN A 673 0.40 -12.75 21.18
CA ASN A 673 -0.85 -12.38 20.54
C ASN A 673 -0.61 -12.00 19.08
N HIS A 674 -1.61 -12.26 18.25
CA HIS A 674 -1.66 -11.72 16.89
C HIS A 674 -3.11 -11.37 16.58
N LEU A 675 -3.51 -10.15 16.93
CA LEU A 675 -4.89 -9.71 16.82
C LEU A 675 -5.29 -9.50 15.35
N LYS A 676 -6.60 -9.43 15.09
CA LYS A 676 -7.16 -9.31 13.74
C LYS A 676 -6.60 -8.06 13.03
N SER A 677 -6.12 -8.23 11.80
CA SER A 677 -5.64 -7.12 10.96
C SER A 677 -6.70 -6.05 10.72
N LYS A 678 -6.26 -4.82 10.45
CA LYS A 678 -7.13 -3.64 10.27
C LYS A 678 -7.89 -3.61 8.93
N GLY A 679 -7.53 -4.48 7.98
CA GLY A 679 -8.14 -4.56 6.65
C GLY A 679 -9.28 -5.58 6.53
N SER A 680 -9.83 -5.67 5.30
CA SER A 680 -10.88 -6.64 4.92
C SER A 680 -12.20 -6.46 5.69
N GLY A 681 -12.61 -5.20 5.87
CA GLY A 681 -13.94 -4.85 6.40
C GLY A 681 -15.04 -4.78 5.32
N ASP A 682 -14.68 -5.03 4.05
CA ASP A 682 -15.61 -4.91 2.92
C ASP A 682 -16.81 -5.84 3.07
N GLY A 683 -18.01 -5.28 2.85
CA GLY A 683 -19.27 -6.02 2.96
C GLY A 683 -19.88 -6.02 4.36
N LEU A 684 -19.20 -5.47 5.38
CA LEU A 684 -19.85 -5.14 6.65
C LEU A 684 -20.83 -3.97 6.46
N ALA A 685 -21.95 -4.01 7.20
CA ALA A 685 -22.87 -2.88 7.22
C ALA A 685 -22.21 -1.69 7.92
N SER A 686 -22.51 -0.46 7.50
CA SER A 686 -21.87 0.75 8.06
C SER A 686 -22.11 0.94 9.57
N ASP A 687 -23.16 0.32 10.12
CA ASP A 687 -23.50 0.33 11.55
C ASP A 687 -22.96 -0.90 12.32
N ASP A 688 -22.27 -1.83 11.64
CA ASP A 688 -21.53 -2.92 12.29
C ASP A 688 -20.35 -2.34 13.07
N PRO A 689 -20.15 -2.71 14.34
CA PRO A 689 -19.03 -2.19 15.14
C PRO A 689 -17.65 -2.63 14.64
N ASN A 690 -17.56 -3.59 13.72
CA ASN A 690 -16.33 -3.99 13.05
C ASN A 690 -16.15 -3.32 11.67
N ALA A 691 -17.13 -2.57 11.17
CA ALA A 691 -16.96 -1.81 9.94
C ALA A 691 -15.87 -0.75 10.11
N ASP A 692 -15.26 -0.35 9.00
CA ASP A 692 -14.43 0.85 8.99
C ASP A 692 -15.34 2.08 9.16
N HIS A 693 -15.21 2.77 10.28
CA HIS A 693 -15.94 3.99 10.57
C HIS A 693 -15.25 5.25 10.04
N THR A 694 -14.19 5.10 9.23
CA THR A 694 -13.40 6.19 8.64
C THR A 694 -12.86 7.14 9.70
N ASP A 695 -12.47 6.60 10.86
CA ASP A 695 -12.04 7.35 12.05
C ASP A 695 -10.54 7.20 12.36
N GLY A 696 -9.81 6.51 11.49
CA GLY A 696 -8.40 6.17 11.61
C GLY A 696 -8.11 4.83 12.29
N ALA A 697 -9.09 4.19 12.94
CA ALA A 697 -8.87 2.90 13.58
C ALA A 697 -8.88 1.71 12.59
N GLY A 698 -9.46 1.90 11.39
CA GLY A 698 -9.70 0.85 10.41
C GLY A 698 -10.74 -0.18 10.88
N ALA A 699 -11.02 -1.17 10.04
CA ALA A 699 -11.98 -2.22 10.34
C ALA A 699 -11.53 -3.11 11.54
N TRP A 700 -12.48 -3.89 12.07
CA TRP A 700 -12.26 -4.89 13.12
C TRP A 700 -11.72 -4.33 14.44
N ASN A 701 -11.86 -3.03 14.70
CA ASN A 701 -11.43 -2.42 15.96
C ASN A 701 -12.18 -3.03 17.17
N GLN A 702 -13.48 -3.30 17.03
CA GLN A 702 -14.26 -3.99 18.06
C GLN A 702 -13.78 -5.44 18.29
N ARG A 703 -13.53 -6.23 17.24
CA ARG A 703 -12.96 -7.58 17.34
C ARG A 703 -11.60 -7.60 18.06
N ARG A 704 -10.73 -6.63 17.77
CA ARG A 704 -9.44 -6.46 18.47
C ARG A 704 -9.64 -6.10 19.93
N LEU A 705 -10.58 -5.20 20.25
CA LEU A 705 -10.95 -4.87 21.64
C LEU A 705 -11.45 -6.09 22.41
N ASP A 706 -12.30 -6.92 21.80
CA ASP A 706 -12.82 -8.13 22.44
C ASP A 706 -11.72 -9.19 22.60
N GLY A 707 -10.77 -9.28 21.67
CA GLY A 707 -9.54 -10.06 21.84
C GLY A 707 -8.72 -9.60 23.04
N ALA A 708 -8.48 -8.30 23.18
CA ALA A 708 -7.75 -7.73 24.32
C ALA A 708 -8.46 -7.97 25.67
N ARG A 709 -9.80 -7.88 25.70
CA ARG A 709 -10.62 -8.24 26.87
C ARG A 709 -10.51 -9.72 27.23
N ALA A 710 -10.48 -10.59 26.22
CA ALA A 710 -10.31 -12.02 26.43
C ALA A 710 -8.94 -12.34 27.01
N VAL A 711 -7.86 -11.74 26.50
CA VAL A 711 -6.49 -11.92 27.02
C VAL A 711 -6.39 -11.50 28.48
N ASP A 712 -6.86 -10.30 28.83
CA ASP A 712 -6.83 -9.82 30.21
C ASP A 712 -7.64 -10.74 31.15
N ALA A 713 -8.89 -11.04 30.80
CA ALA A 713 -9.75 -11.90 31.62
C ALA A 713 -9.20 -13.34 31.75
N TRP A 714 -8.54 -13.85 30.70
CA TRP A 714 -7.93 -15.18 30.69
C TRP A 714 -6.71 -15.25 31.60
N LEU A 715 -5.84 -14.23 31.59
CA LEU A 715 -4.68 -14.15 32.48
C LEU A 715 -5.08 -14.21 33.96
N GLN A 716 -6.22 -13.61 34.33
CA GLN A 716 -6.77 -13.69 35.71
C GLN A 716 -7.14 -15.11 36.16
N THR A 717 -7.17 -16.09 35.25
CA THR A 717 -7.51 -17.49 35.56
C THR A 717 -6.30 -18.37 35.86
N ALA A 718 -5.08 -17.80 35.83
CA ALA A 718 -3.82 -18.56 35.88
C ALA A 718 -3.79 -19.67 34.81
N PRO A 719 -3.88 -19.31 33.51
CA PRO A 719 -4.24 -20.24 32.45
C PRO A 719 -3.21 -21.37 32.24
N THR A 720 -1.96 -21.13 32.65
CA THR A 720 -0.86 -22.11 32.60
C THR A 720 -0.81 -23.03 33.81
N GLY A 721 -1.66 -22.80 34.82
CA GLY A 721 -1.65 -23.49 36.11
C GLY A 721 -0.79 -22.82 37.19
N ILE A 722 -0.02 -21.78 36.84
CA ILE A 722 0.77 -20.99 37.79
C ILE A 722 0.09 -19.64 38.03
N ALA A 723 -0.26 -19.37 39.28
CA ALA A 723 -0.80 -18.07 39.68
C ALA A 723 0.38 -17.12 39.98
N ASP A 724 0.67 -16.24 39.02
CA ASP A 724 1.65 -15.17 39.15
C ASP A 724 1.06 -13.89 38.54
N ASN A 725 1.40 -12.72 39.09
CA ASN A 725 0.95 -11.43 38.58
C ASN A 725 1.92 -10.83 37.55
N ASP A 726 3.14 -11.35 37.49
CA ASP A 726 4.15 -10.90 36.53
C ASP A 726 3.81 -11.49 35.15
N ALA A 727 3.31 -10.62 34.27
CA ALA A 727 2.84 -11.00 32.95
C ALA A 727 3.38 -10.05 31.87
N ILE A 728 3.63 -10.62 30.70
CA ILE A 728 4.04 -9.93 29.49
C ILE A 728 3.00 -10.24 28.41
N ILE A 729 2.32 -9.21 27.92
CA ILE A 729 1.50 -9.29 26.71
C ILE A 729 2.36 -8.78 25.56
N MET A 730 2.66 -9.64 24.59
CA MET A 730 3.50 -9.27 23.46
C MET A 730 2.96 -9.79 22.13
N GLY A 731 3.48 -9.26 21.03
CA GLY A 731 3.12 -9.65 19.68
C GLY A 731 2.61 -8.47 18.85
N ASP A 732 1.96 -8.79 17.73
CA ASP A 732 1.30 -7.83 16.86
C ASP A 732 -0.15 -7.64 17.33
N LEU A 733 -0.43 -6.49 17.95
CA LEU A 733 -1.77 -6.16 18.41
C LEU A 733 -2.64 -5.55 17.30
N ASN A 734 -2.06 -5.29 16.12
CA ASN A 734 -2.72 -4.68 14.97
C ASN A 734 -3.47 -3.40 15.35
N ALA A 735 -2.99 -2.64 16.33
CA ALA A 735 -3.67 -1.46 16.86
C ALA A 735 -2.69 -0.36 17.24
N TYR A 736 -2.95 0.85 16.77
CA TYR A 736 -2.15 2.03 17.11
C TYR A 736 -2.47 2.55 18.51
N ALA A 737 -1.59 3.40 19.05
CA ALA A 737 -1.53 3.65 20.49
C ALA A 737 -2.80 4.23 21.14
N ALA A 738 -3.63 4.96 20.39
CA ALA A 738 -4.86 5.56 20.89
C ALA A 738 -6.11 4.71 20.61
N GLU A 739 -5.96 3.52 20.06
CA GLU A 739 -7.08 2.63 19.71
C GLU A 739 -7.61 1.84 20.91
N ALA A 740 -8.85 1.35 20.76
CA ALA A 740 -9.60 0.68 21.81
C ALA A 740 -8.88 -0.50 22.48
N PRO A 741 -8.26 -1.46 21.76
CA PRO A 741 -7.57 -2.59 22.41
C PRO A 741 -6.40 -2.15 23.28
N LEU A 742 -5.55 -1.22 22.82
CA LEU A 742 -4.40 -0.78 23.61
C LEU A 742 -4.84 0.06 24.81
N THR A 743 -5.73 1.04 24.59
CA THR A 743 -6.26 1.87 25.68
C THR A 743 -6.97 1.04 26.75
N PHE A 744 -7.65 -0.05 26.35
CA PHE A 744 -8.23 -1.02 27.27
C PHE A 744 -7.15 -1.70 28.13
N LEU A 745 -6.12 -2.30 27.53
CA LEU A 745 -5.05 -2.98 28.28
C LEU A 745 -4.33 -2.02 29.23
N LEU A 746 -3.99 -0.81 28.77
CA LEU A 746 -3.34 0.19 29.62
C LEU A 746 -4.21 0.62 30.81
N SER A 747 -5.53 0.64 30.63
CA SER A 747 -6.47 0.95 31.73
C SER A 747 -6.69 -0.22 32.72
N ASN A 748 -6.21 -1.42 32.40
CA ASN A 748 -6.39 -2.64 33.20
C ASN A 748 -5.08 -3.18 33.79
N GLY A 749 -4.11 -2.29 34.06
CA GLY A 749 -2.91 -2.63 34.85
C GLY A 749 -1.76 -3.22 34.04
N TYR A 750 -1.70 -2.89 32.75
CA TYR A 750 -0.54 -3.11 31.91
C TYR A 750 0.08 -1.77 31.53
N SER A 751 1.40 -1.74 31.41
CA SER A 751 2.20 -0.56 31.09
C SER A 751 2.93 -0.76 29.78
N ASN A 752 2.89 0.26 28.92
CA ASN A 752 3.63 0.31 27.67
C ASN A 752 5.12 0.58 27.94
N VAL A 753 6.02 -0.12 27.25
CA VAL A 753 7.46 0.16 27.32
C VAL A 753 7.91 1.10 26.20
N GLU A 754 7.14 1.17 25.12
CA GLU A 754 7.34 2.01 23.95
C GLU A 754 6.80 3.43 24.20
N SER A 755 7.38 4.42 23.52
CA SER A 755 6.94 5.81 23.61
C SER A 755 5.82 6.11 22.59
N ALA A 756 5.12 7.23 22.75
CA ALA A 756 4.11 7.67 21.77
C ALA A 756 4.71 8.00 20.38
N GLU A 757 6.00 8.33 20.32
CA GLU A 757 6.75 8.65 19.08
C GLU A 757 7.38 7.41 18.44
N SER A 758 7.29 6.25 19.09
CA SER A 758 7.80 4.99 18.57
C SER A 758 6.96 4.48 17.39
N TYR A 759 7.58 3.69 16.53
CA TYR A 759 6.91 2.96 15.45
C TYR A 759 7.59 1.61 15.25
N SER A 760 6.81 0.62 14.82
CA SER A 760 7.32 -0.69 14.42
C SER A 760 6.95 -1.03 12.97
N TYR A 761 6.11 -0.20 12.34
CA TYR A 761 5.52 -0.46 11.04
C TYR A 761 5.31 0.85 10.27
N VAL A 762 5.37 0.77 8.94
CA VAL A 762 5.04 1.85 8.02
C VAL A 762 3.92 1.37 7.10
N PHE A 763 2.83 2.13 7.02
CA PHE A 763 1.70 1.83 6.15
C PHE A 763 1.20 3.08 5.46
N ASP A 764 1.07 3.01 4.14
CA ASP A 764 0.63 4.12 3.27
C ASP A 764 1.38 5.43 3.57
N GLY A 765 2.71 5.33 3.65
CA GLY A 765 3.58 6.46 3.94
C GLY A 765 3.56 6.99 5.38
N GLN A 766 2.85 6.33 6.31
CA GLN A 766 2.68 6.78 7.69
C GLN A 766 3.25 5.79 8.71
N VAL A 767 3.99 6.30 9.70
CA VAL A 767 4.62 5.49 10.77
C VAL A 767 3.64 5.19 11.91
N GLY A 768 3.73 4.00 12.52
CA GLY A 768 2.95 3.66 13.71
C GLY A 768 3.45 2.41 14.43
N THR A 769 3.00 2.20 15.68
CA THR A 769 3.35 1.00 16.46
C THR A 769 2.23 -0.03 16.37
N LEU A 770 2.55 -1.24 15.91
CA LEU A 770 1.65 -2.41 15.92
C LEU A 770 2.17 -3.54 16.82
N ASP A 771 3.49 -3.60 16.99
CA ASP A 771 4.18 -4.61 17.80
C ASP A 771 4.45 -4.02 19.18
N TYR A 772 3.99 -4.73 20.21
CA TYR A 772 4.09 -4.26 21.59
C TYR A 772 4.71 -5.31 22.51
N VAL A 773 5.30 -4.83 23.59
CA VAL A 773 5.61 -5.59 24.81
C VAL A 773 5.04 -4.85 26.01
N LEU A 774 3.82 -5.21 26.42
CA LEU A 774 3.16 -4.64 27.59
C LEU A 774 3.51 -5.46 28.82
N LEU A 775 3.94 -4.80 29.88
CA LEU A 775 4.26 -5.44 31.16
C LEU A 775 3.13 -5.20 32.15
N SER A 776 2.72 -6.21 32.92
CA SER A 776 1.85 -5.96 34.07
C SER A 776 2.49 -4.97 35.04
N ASP A 777 1.68 -4.23 35.80
CA ASP A 777 2.18 -3.22 36.75
C ASP A 777 3.19 -3.80 37.76
N SER A 778 3.06 -5.08 38.14
CA SER A 778 4.01 -5.75 39.03
C SER A 778 5.36 -5.99 38.34
N LEU A 779 5.35 -6.46 37.09
CA LEU A 779 6.56 -6.73 36.32
C LEU A 779 7.23 -5.45 35.81
N TYR A 780 6.47 -4.38 35.56
CA TYR A 780 7.02 -3.08 35.14
C TYR A 780 7.98 -2.51 36.19
N SER A 781 7.88 -2.91 37.47
CA SER A 781 8.87 -2.54 38.49
C SER A 781 10.28 -3.10 38.25
N LYS A 782 10.40 -4.12 37.39
CA LYS A 782 11.64 -4.79 36.97
C LYS A 782 12.11 -4.31 35.59
N PHE A 783 11.40 -3.38 34.96
CA PHE A 783 11.77 -2.81 33.68
C PHE A 783 13.03 -1.96 33.77
N GLU A 784 14.00 -2.22 32.90
CA GLU A 784 15.24 -1.45 32.80
C GLU A 784 15.24 -0.57 31.54
N GLN A 785 15.00 -1.19 30.38
CA GLN A 785 15.08 -0.50 29.08
C GLN A 785 14.28 -1.23 27.99
N ALA A 786 13.78 -0.47 27.02
CA ALA A 786 13.24 -0.99 25.76
C ALA A 786 13.84 -0.22 24.58
N GLU A 787 14.07 -0.92 23.48
CA GLU A 787 14.56 -0.35 22.22
C GLU A 787 13.86 -1.03 21.04
N ILE A 788 13.50 -0.24 20.03
CA ILE A 788 12.99 -0.77 18.76
C ILE A 788 14.14 -0.85 17.77
N TRP A 789 14.32 -2.02 17.16
CA TRP A 789 15.34 -2.17 16.12
C TRP A 789 14.76 -1.87 14.74
N HIS A 790 14.99 -0.65 14.25
CA HIS A 790 14.57 -0.21 12.91
C HIS A 790 15.36 -0.89 11.76
N VAL A 791 15.28 -2.21 11.69
CA VAL A 791 15.98 -3.06 10.71
C VAL A 791 15.10 -3.45 9.53
N ASN A 792 13.79 -3.20 9.64
CA ASN A 792 12.75 -3.74 8.78
C ASN A 792 11.85 -2.65 8.19
N SER A 793 11.13 -1.89 9.02
CA SER A 793 9.96 -1.10 8.59
C SER A 793 10.29 0.05 7.63
N ASP A 794 11.53 0.54 7.65
CA ASP A 794 12.02 1.63 6.79
C ASP A 794 12.67 1.14 5.47
N GLU A 795 12.74 -0.17 5.26
CA GLU A 795 13.38 -0.78 4.10
C GLU A 795 12.34 -1.13 3.02
N ALA A 796 12.71 -0.99 1.75
CA ALA A 796 11.87 -1.49 0.65
C ALA A 796 11.76 -3.02 0.71
N ASP A 797 10.60 -3.55 0.33
CA ASP A 797 10.38 -4.99 0.17
C ASP A 797 11.26 -5.60 -0.92
N ALA A 798 11.72 -4.81 -1.91
CA ALA A 798 12.76 -5.20 -2.87
C ALA A 798 14.02 -5.86 -2.25
N LEU A 799 14.30 -5.59 -0.96
CA LEU A 799 15.44 -6.13 -0.21
C LEU A 799 15.12 -7.43 0.57
N ASP A 800 13.87 -7.86 0.57
CA ASP A 800 13.40 -9.04 1.29
C ASP A 800 13.88 -10.36 0.63
N TYR A 801 13.33 -11.48 1.10
CA TYR A 801 13.73 -12.80 0.64
C TYR A 801 13.13 -13.22 -0.71
N ASN A 802 12.05 -12.58 -1.15
CA ASN A 802 11.26 -13.05 -2.28
C ASN A 802 11.95 -12.69 -3.61
N THR A 803 11.46 -13.29 -4.70
CA THR A 803 11.91 -13.02 -6.08
C THR A 803 10.77 -12.61 -6.99
N ASP A 804 9.65 -12.21 -6.40
CA ASP A 804 8.47 -11.78 -7.14
C ASP A 804 8.81 -10.56 -8.01
N TYR A 805 7.98 -10.30 -9.01
CA TYR A 805 8.16 -9.15 -9.91
C TYR A 805 9.54 -9.12 -10.59
N GLY A 806 10.21 -10.27 -10.76
CA GLY A 806 11.50 -10.34 -11.46
C GLY A 806 12.65 -9.64 -10.71
N ARG A 807 12.54 -9.43 -9.40
CA ARG A 807 13.55 -8.79 -8.54
C ARG A 807 14.95 -9.36 -8.80
N SER A 808 15.94 -8.47 -8.95
CA SER A 808 17.33 -8.88 -9.09
C SER A 808 17.83 -9.56 -7.82
N LEU A 809 18.49 -10.72 -7.98
CA LEU A 809 19.14 -11.41 -6.86
C LEU A 809 20.27 -10.60 -6.22
N THR A 810 20.75 -9.53 -6.87
CA THR A 810 21.79 -8.64 -6.33
C THR A 810 21.29 -7.68 -5.27
N TYR A 811 19.97 -7.49 -5.15
CA TYR A 811 19.38 -6.60 -4.15
C TYR A 811 19.49 -7.18 -2.74
N TYR A 812 19.48 -8.51 -2.63
CA TYR A 812 19.52 -9.24 -1.37
C TYR A 812 20.95 -9.47 -0.86
N ASP A 813 21.20 -9.14 0.41
CA ASP A 813 22.39 -9.56 1.14
C ASP A 813 22.03 -10.51 2.30
N GLY A 814 22.32 -11.80 2.14
CA GLY A 814 22.07 -12.81 3.18
C GLY A 814 23.00 -12.73 4.39
N SER A 815 24.00 -11.84 4.40
CA SER A 815 24.90 -11.66 5.53
C SER A 815 24.36 -10.74 6.63
N THR A 816 23.24 -10.05 6.37
CA THR A 816 22.63 -9.07 7.26
C THR A 816 21.28 -9.57 7.82
N ALA A 817 20.68 -8.77 8.70
CA ALA A 817 19.32 -8.97 9.20
C ALA A 817 18.29 -8.02 8.56
N THR A 818 18.73 -7.14 7.64
CA THR A 818 17.93 -6.07 7.03
C THR A 818 16.69 -6.64 6.33
N ARG A 819 15.51 -6.05 6.52
CA ARG A 819 14.26 -6.48 5.86
C ARG A 819 14.03 -8.00 5.97
N ASN A 820 14.23 -8.55 7.17
CA ASN A 820 13.85 -9.94 7.48
C ASN A 820 12.35 -10.06 7.77
N SER A 821 11.72 -8.95 8.14
CA SER A 821 10.29 -8.76 8.28
C SER A 821 9.93 -7.35 7.81
N ASP A 822 8.65 -7.03 7.72
CA ASP A 822 8.05 -5.69 7.56
C ASP A 822 7.81 -4.99 8.89
N HIS A 823 7.92 -5.71 10.01
CA HIS A 823 7.82 -5.17 11.35
C HIS A 823 9.17 -5.09 12.03
N ASP A 824 9.44 -3.99 12.73
CA ASP A 824 10.61 -3.87 13.59
C ASP A 824 10.38 -4.56 14.95
N PRO A 825 11.35 -5.35 15.44
CA PRO A 825 11.20 -6.00 16.73
C PRO A 825 11.44 -5.04 17.90
N VAL A 826 10.66 -5.22 18.96
CA VAL A 826 10.81 -4.49 20.24
C VAL A 826 11.59 -5.36 21.22
N LEU A 827 12.81 -4.95 21.57
CA LEU A 827 13.66 -5.62 22.55
C LEU A 827 13.51 -4.96 23.92
N VAL A 828 13.20 -5.75 24.95
CA VAL A 828 12.98 -5.29 26.31
C VAL A 828 13.92 -6.01 27.26
N GLY A 829 14.56 -5.24 28.12
CA GLY A 829 15.43 -5.70 29.18
C GLY A 829 14.78 -5.57 30.55
N LEU A 830 14.80 -6.66 31.31
CA LEU A 830 14.24 -6.78 32.65
C LEU A 830 15.32 -7.20 33.64
N ARG A 831 15.21 -6.71 34.87
CA ARG A 831 15.99 -7.15 36.03
C ARG A 831 15.14 -8.06 36.90
N MET A 832 15.26 -9.36 36.69
CA MET A 832 14.51 -10.33 37.49
C MET A 832 15.04 -10.34 38.92
N ASP A 833 14.16 -10.64 39.88
CA ASP A 833 14.59 -10.73 41.27
C ASP A 833 15.64 -11.84 41.39
N SER A 834 16.82 -11.52 41.94
CA SER A 834 17.76 -12.57 42.32
C SER A 834 17.10 -13.41 43.41
N ALA A 835 17.14 -14.74 43.30
CA ALA A 835 16.83 -15.61 44.43
C ALA A 835 17.60 -15.06 45.62
N PRO A 836 16.99 -14.82 46.79
CA PRO A 836 17.73 -14.29 47.92
C PRO A 836 18.94 -15.20 48.10
N VAL A 837 20.14 -14.64 47.88
CA VAL A 837 21.38 -15.41 48.02
C VAL A 837 21.28 -16.07 49.37
N ALA A 838 21.33 -17.41 49.40
CA ALA A 838 21.31 -18.12 50.67
C ALA A 838 22.43 -17.50 51.51
N ASP A 839 22.04 -16.81 52.57
CA ASP A 839 22.94 -16.13 53.48
C ASP A 839 22.75 -16.77 54.86
N PRO A 840 23.68 -16.52 55.79
CA PRO A 840 23.55 -17.10 57.12
C PRO A 840 22.22 -16.80 57.82
N GLU A 841 21.58 -15.67 57.52
CA GLU A 841 20.34 -15.23 58.16
C GLU A 841 19.13 -15.98 57.61
N SER A 842 19.03 -16.14 56.28
CA SER A 842 18.00 -16.95 55.62
C SER A 842 18.13 -18.43 55.95
N LEU A 843 19.36 -18.96 56.03
CA LEU A 843 19.64 -20.32 56.52
C LEU A 843 19.13 -20.53 57.95
N LYS A 844 19.35 -19.55 58.84
CA LYS A 844 18.88 -19.62 60.22
C LYS A 844 17.36 -19.54 60.31
N LEU A 845 16.73 -18.67 59.54
CA LEU A 845 15.27 -18.52 59.52
C LEU A 845 14.58 -19.80 59.03
N ALA A 846 15.09 -20.42 57.96
CA ALA A 846 14.59 -21.70 57.46
C ALA A 846 14.72 -22.81 58.50
N PHE A 847 15.89 -22.91 59.16
CA PHE A 847 16.10 -23.85 60.25
C PHE A 847 15.09 -23.66 61.39
N ASP A 848 14.92 -22.42 61.88
CA ASP A 848 13.99 -22.13 62.98
C ASP A 848 12.54 -22.46 62.61
N ALA A 849 12.13 -22.20 61.36
CA ALA A 849 10.81 -22.57 60.85
C ALA A 849 10.58 -24.09 60.82
N TRP A 850 11.56 -24.86 60.32
CA TRP A 850 11.47 -26.32 60.26
C TRP A 850 11.52 -27.01 61.63
N ILE A 851 12.17 -26.39 62.61
CA ILE A 851 12.06 -26.82 64.00
C ILE A 851 10.66 -26.54 64.55
N ALA A 852 10.07 -25.39 64.21
CA ALA A 852 8.76 -24.99 64.72
C ALA A 852 7.60 -25.83 64.17
N ASP A 853 7.67 -26.25 62.90
CA ASP A 853 6.64 -27.08 62.25
C ASP A 853 6.86 -28.61 62.44
N GLY A 854 8.01 -29.00 63.02
CA GLY A 854 8.36 -30.40 63.32
C GLY A 854 8.86 -31.20 62.12
N THR A 855 9.14 -30.56 60.98
CA THR A 855 9.76 -31.19 59.81
C THR A 855 11.25 -31.45 59.99
N LEU A 856 11.86 -30.81 61.00
CA LEU A 856 13.22 -31.01 61.47
C LEU A 856 13.23 -31.19 62.99
N SER A 857 14.04 -32.12 63.50
CA SER A 857 14.22 -32.38 64.93
C SER A 857 15.68 -32.71 65.24
N GLY A 858 16.02 -32.82 66.52
CA GLY A 858 17.35 -33.26 66.93
C GLY A 858 17.46 -34.77 66.87
N ALA A 859 18.55 -35.30 66.33
CA ALA A 859 18.72 -36.75 66.19
C ALA A 859 18.89 -37.46 67.55
N GLY A 860 18.12 -38.50 67.88
CA GLY A 860 18.36 -39.31 69.09
C GLY A 860 17.12 -39.97 69.70
N GLU A 861 17.31 -40.89 70.65
CA GLU A 861 16.21 -41.72 71.21
C GLU A 861 15.56 -41.16 72.49
N ASN A 862 16.03 -40.02 73.03
CA ASN A 862 15.48 -39.41 74.25
C ASN A 862 15.23 -37.91 74.04
N PRO A 863 14.05 -37.39 74.43
CA PRO A 863 13.67 -35.98 74.27
C PRO A 863 14.72 -34.95 74.74
N LEU A 864 15.49 -35.25 75.79
CA LEU A 864 16.56 -34.35 76.25
C LEU A 864 17.71 -34.21 75.24
N ALA A 865 18.06 -35.31 74.55
CA ALA A 865 19.11 -35.31 73.54
C ALA A 865 18.68 -34.58 72.26
N GLU A 866 17.40 -34.69 71.89
CA GLU A 866 16.83 -33.98 70.74
C GLU A 866 16.88 -32.46 70.97
N ILE A 867 16.40 -32.00 72.13
CA ILE A 867 16.42 -30.58 72.52
C ILE A 867 17.84 -30.02 72.56
N ASP A 868 18.78 -30.76 73.15
CA ASP A 868 20.17 -30.32 73.26
C ASP A 868 20.85 -30.15 71.89
N ARG A 869 20.55 -31.05 70.94
CA ARG A 869 21.13 -31.02 69.60
C ARG A 869 20.53 -29.94 68.71
N VAL A 870 19.21 -29.76 68.74
CA VAL A 870 18.55 -28.60 68.10
C VAL A 870 19.12 -27.30 68.66
N GLY A 871 19.25 -27.21 69.99
CA GLY A 871 19.81 -26.03 70.65
C GLY A 871 21.27 -25.78 70.27
N TYR A 872 22.09 -26.83 70.10
CA TYR A 872 23.46 -26.69 69.60
C TYR A 872 23.48 -26.16 68.16
N PHE A 873 22.71 -26.76 67.26
CA PHE A 873 22.70 -26.37 65.85
C PHE A 873 22.15 -24.95 65.66
N SER A 874 21.09 -24.58 66.38
CA SER A 874 20.55 -23.22 66.38
C SER A 874 21.59 -22.18 66.82
N ARG A 875 22.37 -22.48 67.87
CA ARG A 875 23.48 -21.62 68.32
C ARG A 875 24.62 -21.56 67.30
N LEU A 876 24.90 -22.67 66.62
CA LEU A 876 25.89 -22.72 65.55
C LEU A 876 25.49 -21.77 64.39
N LEU A 877 24.24 -21.86 63.92
CA LEU A 877 23.71 -20.97 62.88
C LEU A 877 23.69 -19.50 63.32
N ALA A 878 23.23 -19.21 64.55
CA ALA A 878 23.26 -17.84 65.09
C ALA A 878 24.68 -17.27 65.14
N HIS A 879 25.67 -18.10 65.48
CA HIS A 879 27.06 -17.67 65.48
C HIS A 879 27.61 -17.41 64.07
N ILE A 880 27.17 -18.17 63.06
CA ILE A 880 27.52 -17.92 61.66
C ILE A 880 26.93 -16.56 61.22
N VAL A 881 25.68 -16.25 61.57
CA VAL A 881 25.05 -14.94 61.32
C VAL A 881 25.86 -13.81 61.94
N ASP A 882 26.20 -13.92 63.23
CA ASP A 882 27.00 -12.91 63.93
C ASP A 882 28.35 -12.70 63.22
N LEU A 883 29.08 -13.77 62.93
CA LEU A 883 30.39 -13.71 62.27
C LEU A 883 30.30 -13.08 60.87
N ASN A 884 29.23 -13.39 60.12
CA ASN A 884 29.00 -12.80 58.80
C ASN A 884 28.71 -11.30 58.89
N SER A 885 27.82 -10.89 59.81
CA SER A 885 27.50 -9.47 60.05
C SER A 885 28.70 -8.64 60.53
N GLU A 886 29.65 -9.28 61.23
CA GLU A 886 30.92 -8.68 61.65
C GLU A 886 32.00 -8.66 60.54
N GLY A 887 31.71 -9.18 59.34
CA GLY A 887 32.66 -9.26 58.22
C GLY A 887 33.77 -10.31 58.42
N ARG A 888 33.59 -11.27 59.34
CA ARG A 888 34.57 -12.32 59.67
C ARG A 888 34.39 -13.57 58.82
N LEU A 889 34.39 -13.40 57.49
CA LEU A 889 34.03 -14.42 56.50
C LEU A 889 34.75 -15.76 56.69
N ASN A 890 36.08 -15.78 56.85
CA ASN A 890 36.83 -17.03 57.08
C ASN A 890 36.34 -17.83 58.29
N GLN A 891 35.85 -17.15 59.33
CA GLN A 891 35.36 -17.80 60.53
C GLN A 891 33.92 -18.29 60.35
N ALA A 892 33.09 -17.53 59.64
CA ALA A 892 31.76 -17.95 59.21
C ALA A 892 31.86 -19.21 58.33
N CYS A 893 32.76 -19.23 57.35
CA CYS A 893 33.04 -20.39 56.49
C CYS A 893 33.45 -21.64 57.27
N ASN A 894 34.36 -21.52 58.24
CA ASN A 894 34.75 -22.65 59.11
C ASN A 894 33.56 -23.21 59.90
N LYS A 895 32.62 -22.35 60.30
CA LYS A 895 31.42 -22.74 61.05
C LYS A 895 30.33 -23.30 60.15
N LEU A 896 30.21 -22.83 58.91
CA LEU A 896 29.36 -23.45 57.90
C LEU A 896 29.85 -24.86 57.54
N ALA A 897 31.16 -25.06 57.38
CA ALA A 897 31.72 -26.40 57.22
C ALA A 897 31.45 -27.30 58.45
N GLU A 898 31.46 -26.73 59.67
CA GLU A 898 31.04 -27.46 60.88
C GLU A 898 29.54 -27.82 60.83
N ALA A 899 28.68 -26.96 60.29
CA ALA A 899 27.26 -27.23 60.13
C ALA A 899 27.00 -28.31 59.07
N ASP A 900 27.67 -28.23 57.93
CA ASP A 900 27.60 -29.21 56.82
C ASP A 900 27.94 -30.63 57.31
N ASN A 901 29.10 -30.80 57.96
CA ASN A 901 29.56 -32.07 58.55
C ASN A 901 28.61 -32.65 59.63
N ARG A 902 27.59 -31.90 60.07
CA ARG A 902 26.63 -32.31 61.12
C ARG A 902 25.23 -32.60 60.55
N THR A 903 25.12 -32.53 59.23
CA THR A 903 23.91 -32.76 58.44
C THR A 903 24.21 -33.54 57.15
N ASP A 904 25.42 -34.09 56.99
CA ASP A 904 25.92 -34.71 55.75
C ASP A 904 25.52 -36.19 55.60
N GLY A 905 24.79 -36.74 56.57
CA GLY A 905 24.41 -38.14 56.57
C GLY A 905 25.55 -39.08 56.95
N MET A 906 26.72 -38.55 57.33
CA MET A 906 27.87 -39.35 57.74
C MET A 906 27.86 -39.60 59.27
N ASP A 907 28.33 -40.77 59.67
CA ASP A 907 28.38 -41.14 61.09
C ASP A 907 29.49 -40.40 61.89
N THR A 908 30.36 -39.65 61.21
CA THR A 908 31.53 -39.01 61.86
C THR A 908 31.92 -37.65 61.23
N PRO A 909 31.71 -36.52 61.93
CA PRO A 909 31.03 -36.40 63.21
C PRO A 909 29.54 -36.72 63.08
N ARG A 910 28.95 -37.36 64.08
CA ARG A 910 27.54 -37.79 64.01
C ARG A 910 26.61 -36.60 63.79
N ASP A 911 25.66 -36.78 62.88
CA ASP A 911 24.59 -35.85 62.61
C ASP A 911 23.84 -35.44 63.89
N THR A 912 23.57 -34.14 63.96
CA THR A 912 22.84 -33.57 65.10
C THR A 912 21.35 -33.47 64.86
N LEU A 913 20.90 -33.61 63.62
CA LEU A 913 19.53 -33.40 63.21
C LEU A 913 18.97 -34.61 62.46
N GLU A 914 17.66 -34.77 62.50
CA GLU A 914 16.90 -35.74 61.71
C GLU A 914 15.58 -35.10 61.24
N GLY A 915 14.92 -35.71 60.26
CA GLY A 915 13.66 -35.19 59.70
C GLY A 915 13.67 -35.11 58.19
N VAL A 916 12.52 -34.76 57.61
CA VAL A 916 12.32 -34.72 56.15
C VAL A 916 13.10 -33.58 55.48
N ASN A 917 13.41 -32.52 56.23
CA ASN A 917 14.09 -31.33 55.71
C ASN A 917 15.61 -31.30 55.93
N VAL A 918 16.24 -32.38 56.40
CA VAL A 918 17.72 -32.43 56.56
C VAL A 918 18.44 -32.24 55.22
N ALA A 919 17.94 -32.86 54.15
CA ALA A 919 18.54 -32.71 52.82
C ALA A 919 18.43 -31.26 52.31
N ALA A 920 17.28 -30.61 52.51
CA ALA A 920 17.07 -29.22 52.14
C ALA A 920 17.98 -28.27 52.95
N LEU A 921 18.14 -28.53 54.26
CA LEU A 921 19.06 -27.79 55.11
C LEU A 921 20.51 -27.90 54.64
N ASN A 922 20.94 -29.09 54.25
CA ASN A 922 22.29 -29.31 53.74
C ASN A 922 22.53 -28.59 52.40
N THR A 923 21.55 -28.64 51.48
CA THR A 923 21.58 -27.84 50.25
C THR A 923 21.76 -26.35 50.55
N MET A 924 20.95 -25.79 51.45
CA MET A 924 21.06 -24.38 51.84
C MET A 924 22.43 -24.04 52.47
N ILE A 925 22.99 -24.92 53.31
CA ILE A 925 24.33 -24.71 53.88
C ILE A 925 25.38 -24.61 52.76
N ASN A 926 25.32 -25.49 51.75
CA ASN A 926 26.25 -25.47 50.62
C ASN A 926 26.06 -24.26 49.71
N GLU A 927 24.82 -23.78 49.55
CA GLU A 927 24.53 -22.53 48.85
C GLU A 927 25.13 -21.33 49.59
N VAL A 928 25.01 -21.26 50.92
CA VAL A 928 25.65 -20.20 51.73
C VAL A 928 27.18 -20.27 51.65
N ILE A 929 27.76 -21.48 51.71
CA ILE A 929 29.21 -21.69 51.56
C ILE A 929 29.69 -21.14 50.20
N THR A 930 28.94 -21.44 49.14
CA THR A 930 29.23 -20.97 47.79
C THR A 930 29.06 -19.46 47.67
N GLY A 931 27.96 -18.92 48.20
CA GLY A 931 27.64 -17.49 48.20
C GLY A 931 28.65 -16.64 48.96
N LEU A 932 29.22 -17.15 50.04
CA LEU A 932 30.30 -16.49 50.79
C LEU A 932 31.70 -16.71 50.20
N SER A 933 31.83 -17.45 49.09
CA SER A 933 33.12 -17.80 48.48
C SER A 933 34.08 -18.47 49.47
N CYS A 934 33.57 -19.38 50.28
CA CYS A 934 34.36 -20.14 51.23
C CYS A 934 35.34 -21.08 50.50
N ASN A 935 36.66 -20.88 50.70
CA ASN A 935 37.73 -21.69 50.10
C ASN A 935 38.18 -22.85 51.00
#